data_AF-A0A956TQP3-F1
#
_entry.id   AF-A0A956TQP3-F1
#
_cell.length_a   1.000
_cell.length_b   1.000
_cell.length_c   1.000
_cell.angle_alpha   90.00
_cell.angle_beta   90.00
_cell.angle_gamma   90.00
#
_symmetry.space_group_name_H-M   'P 1'
#
loop_
_entity.id
_entity.type
_entity.pdbx_description
1 polymer ?
#
loop_
_entity_poly.entity_id
_entity_poly.type
_entity_poly.pdbx_seq_one_letter_code
_entity_poly.pdbx_strand_id
1 'polypeptide(L)'
;MESTDSQISAPPSVNTPEGMRLRLMLLAISVLSLFLELMVIRWLSTEVRIFAYFKNLPLLSAFLGLSLGFIWWNRKYDFFKWSGISVLYLAGILVCAFPLGLTHLTLLPPSDVVMFGDFSQTVTALSFATNLTIMVLLFALTAFPFVGIGQRIGKLFQELPVLEAYGINVFGALLGVVLYSLLSFLGTGPEVWLAVAGVLFFLLERRIEYGLIIVLGIVYSVYLAPLVSPIAFGKEFQKTVWSPYYRIDLRKSMFEEKELRDVSLGTDVFINYDSFQSMVDGSEESVKRFSEPLRKQILDFHGKPFRLRDSKGSDVLVLGAGTGSDVAAALRNGAGHVDAVEIDPRILEIGKQMHPNKPYSDDRVTTYNMDARTFLKNTDSKYDFIVFGLLDSHAAFSSMSSLRTDNYIFTREAIEEACSHLKDDGIITIAFIAEPDWLWQRQVNNLTSGSGRKALGWYKASRMQTGFIAAGPGLSEDARFESPGWEPRPAKYAGAMTVCTDDWPFLFLRKPGIPPIYWVPIIAILLTGLLPVSTQFVRGARSVFNWQMFGLGAGFMLLETRAIADISLLCGSTWLVNSFIIGGVMLVIIAGTYLASRLTVRWIVPAGVALIMSLGVTTLVNCSEFSRFGILTGGLACTAVYLFPMIFSAIIFGLFFKTSKIASEALAFNLVGGILGVCLEYLGMWLGNRSLGWIAMFIYYAVILSYSIRSRVVVAAPAASLGFVVPAEQTKKQRTFAWLITVLPIPLLAVLVFMVSQKWLDGDLGASITRLFSLLPNSALGLAVGWHFLLCRALFFVGSMGSAFASLLLVSGPLIAVLVWLGSVVLAQPVTVVPHL
;
A
#
# COMPACT_ATOMS: atom_id res chain seq x y z
N MET A 1 -23.75 -7.43 48.46
CA MET A 1 -24.82 -8.08 47.68
C MET A 1 -25.68 -6.99 47.09
N GLU A 2 -25.42 -6.66 45.83
CA GLU A 2 -26.38 -6.15 44.84
C GLU A 2 -25.63 -6.28 43.51
N SER A 3 -25.62 -7.51 43.00
CA SER A 3 -25.17 -7.81 41.66
C SER A 3 -26.23 -7.27 40.71
N THR A 4 -26.00 -6.09 40.14
CA THR A 4 -26.66 -5.69 38.90
C THR A 4 -26.17 -6.61 37.79
N ASP A 5 -26.72 -7.82 37.76
CA ASP A 5 -26.85 -8.58 36.51
C ASP A 5 -27.74 -7.70 35.62
N SER A 6 -27.10 -6.94 34.73
CA SER A 6 -27.80 -6.31 33.62
C SER A 6 -28.42 -7.45 32.81
N GLN A 7 -29.72 -7.69 33.01
CA GLN A 7 -30.49 -8.55 32.13
C GLN A 7 -30.29 -8.06 30.70
N ILE A 8 -29.47 -8.77 29.93
CA ILE A 8 -29.37 -8.56 28.48
C ILE A 8 -30.72 -9.03 27.95
N SER A 9 -31.62 -8.08 27.71
CA SER A 9 -32.89 -8.33 27.05
C SER A 9 -32.63 -9.06 25.73
N ALA A 10 -33.50 -10.01 25.38
CA ALA A 10 -33.40 -10.70 24.10
C ALA A 10 -33.36 -9.67 22.96
N PRO A 11 -32.48 -9.85 21.95
CA PRO A 11 -32.33 -8.87 20.88
C PRO A 11 -33.67 -8.63 20.18
N PRO A 12 -34.01 -7.36 19.85
CA PRO A 12 -35.29 -7.02 19.26
C PRO A 12 -35.50 -7.70 17.91
N SER A 13 -36.68 -8.29 17.73
CA SER A 13 -37.05 -8.96 16.48
C SER A 13 -36.99 -8.00 15.29
N VAL A 14 -36.72 -8.53 14.08
CA VAL A 14 -36.65 -7.74 12.84
C VAL A 14 -37.95 -6.95 12.59
N ASN A 15 -39.09 -7.49 13.02
CA ASN A 15 -40.42 -6.94 12.75
C ASN A 15 -40.83 -5.80 13.69
N THR A 16 -40.02 -5.46 14.71
CA THR A 16 -40.31 -4.29 15.54
C THR A 16 -39.73 -3.02 14.91
N PRO A 17 -40.42 -1.87 15.02
CA PRO A 17 -39.89 -0.58 14.55
C PRO A 17 -38.50 -0.26 15.14
N GLU A 18 -38.27 -0.64 16.40
CA GLU A 18 -36.99 -0.48 17.08
C GLU A 18 -35.90 -1.38 16.47
N GLY A 19 -36.20 -2.66 16.24
CA GLY A 19 -35.27 -3.59 15.61
C GLY A 19 -34.88 -3.17 14.19
N MET A 20 -35.81 -2.64 13.40
CA MET A 20 -35.53 -2.09 12.08
C MET A 20 -34.67 -0.82 12.16
N ARG A 21 -34.96 0.08 13.11
CA ARG A 21 -34.19 1.30 13.35
C ARG A 21 -32.73 0.99 13.67
N LEU A 22 -32.45 0.04 14.57
CA LEU A 22 -31.08 -0.33 14.94
C LEU A 22 -30.29 -0.88 13.75
N ARG A 23 -30.92 -1.71 12.91
CA ARG A 23 -30.31 -2.26 11.69
C ARG A 23 -30.00 -1.17 10.66
N LEU A 24 -30.91 -0.22 10.46
CA LEU A 24 -30.69 0.92 9.57
C LEU A 24 -29.60 1.86 10.09
N MET A 25 -29.54 2.09 11.40
CA MET A 25 -28.47 2.85 12.03
C MET A 25 -27.11 2.16 11.83
N LEU A 26 -27.06 0.84 12.02
CA LEU A 26 -25.84 0.05 11.78
C LEU A 26 -25.42 0.12 10.31
N LEU A 27 -26.37 -0.06 9.39
CA LEU A 27 -26.10 0.05 7.95
C LEU A 27 -25.52 1.44 7.60
N ALA A 28 -26.17 2.51 8.03
CA ALA A 28 -25.76 3.87 7.71
C ALA A 28 -24.40 4.25 8.31
N ILE A 29 -24.10 3.80 9.54
CA ILE A 29 -22.79 4.10 10.15
C ILE A 29 -21.66 3.26 9.52
N SER A 30 -21.96 2.06 9.05
CA SER A 30 -20.99 1.25 8.31
C SER A 30 -20.71 1.81 6.92
N VAL A 31 -21.73 2.35 6.23
CA VAL A 31 -21.56 3.14 4.99
C VAL A 31 -20.63 4.33 5.25
N LEU A 32 -20.93 5.12 6.29
CA LEU A 32 -20.12 6.27 6.69
C LEU A 32 -18.68 5.87 7.02
N SER A 33 -18.47 4.78 7.76
CA SER A 33 -17.14 4.32 8.16
C SER A 33 -16.24 4.10 6.96
N LEU A 34 -16.65 3.24 6.02
CA LEU A 34 -15.78 2.91 4.90
C LEU A 34 -15.72 4.01 3.83
N PHE A 35 -16.81 4.77 3.65
CA PHE A 35 -16.78 5.98 2.82
C PHE A 35 -15.74 6.99 3.33
N LEU A 36 -15.73 7.26 4.64
CA LEU A 36 -14.82 8.21 5.25
C LEU A 36 -13.37 7.72 5.20
N GLU A 37 -13.14 6.42 5.37
CA GLU A 37 -11.82 5.79 5.23
C GLU A 37 -11.23 6.02 3.84
N LEU A 38 -11.97 5.69 2.78
CA LEU A 38 -11.53 5.90 1.39
C LEU A 38 -11.32 7.38 1.07
N MET A 39 -12.22 8.25 1.55
CA MET A 39 -12.10 9.70 1.41
C MET A 39 -10.82 10.22 2.06
N VAL A 40 -10.51 9.80 3.29
CA VAL A 40 -9.32 10.24 4.03
C VAL A 40 -8.05 9.74 3.35
N ILE A 41 -7.99 8.45 2.95
CA ILE A 41 -6.84 7.89 2.22
C ILE A 41 -6.53 8.71 0.98
N ARG A 42 -7.54 8.97 0.15
CA ARG A 42 -7.36 9.66 -1.12
C ARG A 42 -7.08 11.16 -0.96
N TRP A 43 -7.79 11.85 -0.07
CA TRP A 43 -7.61 13.29 0.07
C TRP A 43 -6.29 13.64 0.76
N LEU A 44 -5.92 12.89 1.81
CA LEU A 44 -4.67 13.11 2.53
C LEU A 44 -3.44 12.86 1.65
N SER A 45 -3.46 11.80 0.81
CA SER A 45 -2.36 11.51 -0.12
C SER A 45 -2.24 12.52 -1.28
N THR A 46 -3.31 13.26 -1.57
CA THR A 46 -3.32 14.34 -2.56
C THR A 46 -2.69 15.61 -2.00
N GLU A 47 -3.13 16.05 -0.81
CA GLU A 47 -2.74 17.35 -0.24
C GLU A 47 -1.43 17.30 0.56
N VAL A 48 -1.08 16.14 1.13
CA VAL A 48 0.12 15.93 1.96
C VAL A 48 0.91 14.76 1.36
N ARG A 49 1.85 15.07 0.45
CA ARG A 49 2.45 14.11 -0.50
C ARG A 49 3.21 12.97 0.15
N ILE A 50 3.73 13.15 1.37
CA ILE A 50 4.35 12.05 2.10
C ILE A 50 3.37 10.86 2.24
N PHE A 51 2.07 11.10 2.47
CA PHE A 51 1.08 10.02 2.59
C PHE A 51 0.81 9.27 1.28
N ALA A 52 1.23 9.77 0.12
CA ALA A 52 1.22 9.01 -1.13
C ALA A 52 2.28 7.88 -1.14
N TYR A 53 3.35 8.02 -0.36
CA TYR A 53 4.39 6.99 -0.15
C TYR A 53 4.05 6.08 1.03
N PHE A 54 3.28 6.57 1.99
CA PHE A 54 2.83 5.82 3.17
C PHE A 54 1.31 5.58 3.13
N LYS A 55 0.77 5.07 2.01
CA LYS A 55 -0.67 4.85 1.82
C LYS A 55 -1.31 3.96 2.89
N ASN A 56 -0.51 3.12 3.53
CA ASN A 56 -0.96 2.26 4.61
C ASN A 56 -1.17 3.02 5.94
N LEU A 57 -0.61 4.22 6.13
CA LEU A 57 -0.78 4.97 7.40
C LEU A 57 -2.22 5.45 7.65
N PRO A 58 -2.96 6.01 6.68
CA PRO A 58 -4.36 6.39 6.92
C PRO A 58 -5.26 5.16 7.13
N LEU A 59 -4.99 4.04 6.47
CA LEU A 59 -5.64 2.75 6.75
C LEU A 59 -5.37 2.30 8.19
N LEU A 60 -4.11 2.34 8.63
CA LEU A 60 -3.72 2.05 10.01
C LEU A 60 -4.39 2.96 11.03
N SER A 61 -4.59 4.25 10.69
CA SER A 61 -5.25 5.20 11.58
C SER A 61 -6.74 4.90 11.72
N ALA A 62 -7.42 4.54 10.61
CA ALA A 62 -8.80 4.08 10.63
C ALA A 62 -8.97 2.81 11.47
N PHE A 63 -8.12 1.81 11.27
CA PHE A 63 -8.15 0.56 12.04
C PHE A 63 -7.89 0.77 13.53
N LEU A 64 -6.91 1.62 13.86
CA LEU A 64 -6.62 1.95 15.26
C LEU A 64 -7.79 2.67 15.91
N GLY A 65 -8.38 3.65 15.20
CA GLY A 65 -9.54 4.39 15.67
C GLY A 65 -10.76 3.49 15.88
N LEU A 66 -11.12 2.66 14.90
CA LEU A 66 -12.22 1.69 15.04
C LEU A 66 -11.98 0.72 16.19
N SER A 67 -10.76 0.18 16.33
CA SER A 67 -10.39 -0.72 17.43
C SER A 67 -10.58 -0.07 18.79
N LEU A 68 -10.11 1.18 18.94
CA LEU A 68 -10.30 1.98 20.14
C LEU A 68 -11.78 2.23 20.44
N GLY A 69 -12.54 2.59 19.42
CA GLY A 69 -13.98 2.78 19.50
C GLY A 69 -14.69 1.52 20.01
N PHE A 70 -14.40 0.37 19.41
CA PHE A 70 -14.97 -0.91 19.82
C PHE A 70 -14.65 -1.28 21.27
N ILE A 71 -13.44 -0.98 21.77
CA ILE A 71 -13.09 -1.19 23.18
C ILE A 71 -13.86 -0.20 24.08
N TRP A 72 -14.04 1.04 23.64
CA TRP A 72 -14.70 2.10 24.41
C TRP A 72 -16.22 2.16 24.23
N TRP A 73 -16.83 1.10 23.70
CA TRP A 73 -18.27 1.03 23.45
C TRP A 73 -19.11 1.32 24.71
N ASN A 74 -18.66 0.90 25.89
CA ASN A 74 -19.39 1.10 27.16
C ASN A 74 -19.03 2.40 27.91
N ARG A 75 -18.12 3.23 27.38
CA ARG A 75 -17.72 4.46 28.05
C ARG A 75 -18.85 5.50 27.99
N LYS A 76 -19.01 6.24 29.09
CA LYS A 76 -20.00 7.32 29.21
C LYS A 76 -19.75 8.48 28.25
N TYR A 77 -18.49 8.72 27.88
CA TYR A 77 -18.13 9.79 26.96
C TYR A 77 -18.58 9.44 25.54
N ASP A 78 -19.29 10.36 24.89
CA ASP A 78 -19.77 10.22 23.52
C ASP A 78 -18.72 10.74 22.53
N PHE A 79 -17.91 9.83 21.99
CA PHE A 79 -16.88 10.17 21.01
C PHE A 79 -17.46 10.46 19.63
N PHE A 80 -18.68 10.01 19.32
CA PHE A 80 -19.30 10.21 18.01
C PHE A 80 -19.58 11.70 17.72
N LYS A 81 -19.87 12.49 18.77
CA LYS A 81 -19.93 13.96 18.66
C LYS A 81 -18.65 14.54 18.08
N TRP A 82 -17.52 14.10 18.63
CA TRP A 82 -16.21 14.66 18.31
C TRP A 82 -15.67 14.13 16.98
N SER A 83 -16.17 12.99 16.48
CA SER A 83 -15.83 12.48 15.15
C SER A 83 -16.13 13.51 14.05
N GLY A 84 -17.33 14.10 14.03
CA GLY A 84 -17.68 15.12 13.04
C GLY A 84 -16.81 16.38 13.15
N ILE A 85 -16.53 16.82 14.38
CA ILE A 85 -15.63 17.97 14.63
C ILE A 85 -14.22 17.67 14.14
N SER A 86 -13.67 16.48 14.41
CA SER A 86 -12.34 16.11 13.91
C SER A 86 -12.26 16.06 12.38
N VAL A 87 -13.34 15.65 11.69
CA VAL A 87 -13.43 15.71 10.22
C VAL A 87 -13.39 17.17 9.75
N LEU A 88 -14.05 18.11 10.42
CA LEU A 88 -13.96 19.54 10.11
C LEU A 88 -12.53 20.09 10.24
N TYR A 89 -11.84 19.76 11.35
CA TYR A 89 -10.46 20.19 11.56
C TYR A 89 -9.51 19.60 10.52
N LEU A 90 -9.65 18.29 10.25
CA LEU A 90 -8.86 17.62 9.21
C LEU A 90 -9.10 18.28 7.86
N ALA A 91 -10.36 18.50 7.49
CA ALA A 91 -10.72 19.17 6.25
C ALA A 91 -10.08 20.55 6.14
N GLY A 92 -10.19 21.39 7.19
CA GLY A 92 -9.57 22.70 7.22
C GLY A 92 -8.04 22.67 7.04
N ILE A 93 -7.35 21.71 7.68
CA ILE A 93 -5.91 21.52 7.52
C ILE A 93 -5.55 21.11 6.10
N LEU A 94 -6.29 20.17 5.49
CA LEU A 94 -6.02 19.68 4.15
C LEU A 94 -6.26 20.75 3.09
N VAL A 95 -7.34 21.54 3.22
CA VAL A 95 -7.60 22.69 2.34
C VAL A 95 -6.46 23.70 2.39
N CYS A 96 -5.87 23.89 3.57
CA CYS A 96 -4.76 24.82 3.79
C CYS A 96 -3.39 24.12 3.73
N ALA A 97 -3.28 22.89 3.24
CA ALA A 97 -2.03 22.12 3.32
C ALA A 97 -0.87 22.82 2.61
N PHE A 98 -1.12 23.34 1.41
CA PHE A 98 -0.12 24.06 0.63
C PHE A 98 0.38 25.34 1.33
N PRO A 99 -0.47 26.32 1.71
CA PRO A 99 0.00 27.52 2.40
C PRO A 99 0.59 27.26 3.80
N LEU A 100 0.21 26.14 4.44
CA LEU A 100 0.82 25.70 5.71
C LEU A 100 2.17 24.98 5.52
N GLY A 101 2.64 24.78 4.28
CA GLY A 101 3.89 24.07 4.00
C GLY A 101 3.82 22.58 4.29
N LEU A 102 2.62 21.98 4.28
CA LEU A 102 2.39 20.57 4.58
C LEU A 102 2.44 19.67 3.33
N THR A 103 2.43 20.24 2.12
CA THR A 103 2.37 19.43 0.89
C THR A 103 3.63 18.59 0.68
N HIS A 104 4.83 19.14 0.86
CA HIS A 104 6.10 18.46 0.61
C HIS A 104 6.91 18.18 1.89
N LEU A 105 6.26 17.55 2.88
CA LEU A 105 6.94 17.15 4.13
C LEU A 105 8.03 16.10 3.84
N THR A 106 9.27 16.39 4.27
CA THR A 106 10.40 15.46 4.11
C THR A 106 10.84 14.93 5.47
N LEU A 107 10.68 13.62 5.71
CA LEU A 107 11.07 12.99 6.98
C LEU A 107 12.54 12.63 7.00
N LEU A 108 12.98 11.76 6.11
CA LEU A 108 14.38 11.35 5.99
C LEU A 108 14.88 11.61 4.57
N PRO A 109 16.19 11.86 4.37
CA PRO A 109 16.74 12.00 3.04
C PRO A 109 16.45 10.74 2.21
N PRO A 110 15.99 10.87 0.96
CA PRO A 110 15.64 9.76 0.07
C PRO A 110 16.90 9.07 -0.51
N SER A 111 17.84 8.63 0.33
CA SER A 111 19.11 8.06 -0.14
C SER A 111 18.98 6.64 -0.72
N ASP A 112 18.06 5.83 -0.16
CA ASP A 112 17.81 4.45 -0.58
C ASP A 112 16.48 4.28 -1.35
N VAL A 113 15.68 5.34 -1.47
CA VAL A 113 14.37 5.36 -2.15
C VAL A 113 14.24 6.64 -2.96
N VAL A 114 13.81 6.58 -4.22
CA VAL A 114 13.46 7.80 -4.97
C VAL A 114 12.06 8.26 -4.61
N MET A 115 11.90 9.54 -4.29
CA MET A 115 10.61 10.21 -4.10
C MET A 115 10.50 11.37 -5.09
N PHE A 116 9.41 11.40 -5.84
CA PHE A 116 9.08 12.43 -6.83
C PHE A 116 8.29 13.55 -6.17
N GLY A 117 8.71 14.78 -6.42
CA GLY A 117 8.16 16.01 -5.82
C GLY A 117 9.29 16.89 -5.28
N ASP A 118 8.94 18.08 -4.79
CA ASP A 118 9.92 19.06 -4.28
C ASP A 118 10.34 18.73 -2.84
N PHE A 119 10.87 17.52 -2.63
CA PHE A 119 11.35 17.04 -1.33
C PHE A 119 12.77 17.55 -1.05
N SER A 120 13.01 17.97 0.20
CA SER A 120 14.30 18.50 0.60
C SER A 120 15.39 17.41 0.57
N GLN A 121 16.48 17.67 -0.14
CA GLN A 121 17.65 16.77 -0.16
C GLN A 121 18.44 16.81 1.16
N THR A 122 18.22 17.83 1.99
CA THR A 122 18.84 17.98 3.31
C THR A 122 17.77 17.99 4.41
N VAL A 123 17.99 17.17 5.44
CA VAL A 123 17.12 17.11 6.61
C VAL A 123 17.97 17.38 7.84
N THR A 124 17.65 18.46 8.55
CA THR A 124 18.22 18.75 9.87
C THR A 124 17.48 17.95 10.95
N ALA A 125 18.12 17.71 12.09
CA ALA A 125 17.48 17.03 13.23
C ALA A 125 16.19 17.74 13.69
N LEU A 126 16.16 19.07 13.62
CA LEU A 126 14.97 19.87 13.91
C LEU A 126 13.86 19.61 12.89
N SER A 127 14.15 19.69 11.58
CA SER A 127 13.15 19.42 10.54
C SER A 127 12.62 17.98 10.58
N PHE A 128 13.47 17.00 10.89
CA PHE A 128 13.06 15.61 11.13
C PHE A 128 12.05 15.53 12.29
N ALA A 129 12.39 16.12 13.44
CA ALA A 129 11.53 16.09 14.62
C ALA A 129 10.20 16.82 14.38
N THR A 130 10.23 17.97 13.74
CA THR A 130 9.02 18.75 13.38
C THR A 130 8.13 17.96 12.42
N ASN A 131 8.67 17.44 11.32
CA ASN A 131 7.89 16.71 10.31
C ASN A 131 7.35 15.39 10.87
N LEU A 132 8.12 14.69 11.71
CA LEU A 132 7.66 13.49 12.41
C LEU A 132 6.51 13.83 13.37
N THR A 133 6.62 14.93 14.10
CA THR A 133 5.56 15.41 15.00
C THR A 133 4.28 15.74 14.23
N ILE A 134 4.40 16.48 13.11
CA ILE A 134 3.27 16.80 12.23
C ILE A 134 2.60 15.52 11.74
N MET A 135 3.38 14.54 11.27
CA MET A 135 2.84 13.28 10.78
C MET A 135 2.13 12.48 11.89
N VAL A 136 2.68 12.42 13.10
CA VAL A 136 2.02 11.77 14.26
C VAL A 136 0.71 12.49 14.62
N LEU A 137 0.69 13.84 14.60
CA LEU A 137 -0.52 14.62 14.87
C LEU A 137 -1.59 14.42 13.79
N LEU A 138 -1.22 14.40 12.51
CA LEU A 138 -2.13 14.09 11.41
C LEU A 138 -2.65 12.65 11.49
N PHE A 139 -1.80 11.69 11.86
CA PHE A 139 -2.23 10.32 12.10
C PHE A 139 -3.24 10.24 13.25
N ALA A 140 -2.99 10.90 14.38
CA ALA A 140 -3.93 10.94 15.50
C ALA A 140 -5.25 11.61 15.11
N LEU A 141 -5.19 12.72 14.37
CA LEU A 141 -6.37 13.45 13.89
C LEU A 141 -7.20 12.62 12.91
N THR A 142 -6.56 11.82 12.05
CA THR A 142 -7.26 10.89 11.13
C THR A 142 -7.81 9.66 11.83
N ALA A 143 -7.17 9.16 12.89
CA ALA A 143 -7.71 8.04 13.68
C ALA A 143 -8.97 8.43 14.47
N PHE A 144 -9.04 9.69 14.92
CA PHE A 144 -10.06 10.15 15.85
C PHE A 144 -11.52 10.02 15.35
N PRO A 145 -11.87 10.38 14.09
CA PRO A 145 -13.20 10.13 13.54
C PRO A 145 -13.68 8.70 13.74
N PHE A 146 -12.78 7.74 13.54
CA PHE A 146 -13.07 6.31 13.62
C PHE A 146 -13.26 5.81 15.06
N VAL A 147 -12.76 6.53 16.07
CA VAL A 147 -13.02 6.21 17.49
C VAL A 147 -14.51 6.32 17.80
N GLY A 148 -15.14 7.45 17.45
CA GLY A 148 -16.57 7.63 17.70
C GLY A 148 -17.45 6.72 16.84
N ILE A 149 -17.08 6.51 15.58
CA ILE A 149 -17.76 5.57 14.68
C ILE A 149 -17.69 4.15 15.24
N GLY A 150 -16.49 3.67 15.60
CA GLY A 150 -16.28 2.36 16.21
C GLY A 150 -17.02 2.21 17.54
N GLN A 151 -17.06 3.26 18.37
CA GLN A 151 -17.82 3.25 19.62
C GLN A 151 -19.31 2.97 19.39
N ARG A 152 -19.88 3.64 18.38
CA ARG A 152 -21.30 3.55 18.09
C ARG A 152 -21.66 2.21 17.43
N ILE A 153 -20.85 1.73 16.50
CA ILE A 153 -20.97 0.36 15.97
C ILE A 153 -20.86 -0.66 17.11
N GLY A 154 -19.87 -0.51 18.00
CA GLY A 154 -19.67 -1.39 19.14
C GLY A 154 -20.88 -1.49 20.06
N LYS A 155 -21.60 -0.38 20.29
CA LYS A 155 -22.88 -0.37 21.03
C LYS A 155 -23.98 -1.14 20.28
N LEU A 156 -24.16 -0.89 18.98
CA LEU A 156 -25.16 -1.56 18.14
C LEU A 156 -24.94 -3.08 18.06
N PHE A 157 -23.68 -3.53 18.10
CA PHE A 157 -23.33 -4.96 18.14
C PHE A 157 -23.74 -5.67 19.43
N GLN A 158 -23.95 -4.94 20.53
CA GLN A 158 -24.47 -5.51 21.78
C GLN A 158 -26.00 -5.61 21.78
N GLU A 159 -26.66 -4.84 20.92
CA GLU A 159 -28.11 -4.77 20.82
C GLU A 159 -28.68 -5.68 19.72
N LEU A 160 -27.83 -6.25 18.86
CA LEU A 160 -28.23 -7.09 17.73
C LEU A 160 -27.55 -8.47 17.77
N PRO A 161 -28.11 -9.51 17.12
CA PRO A 161 -27.45 -10.80 17.00
C PRO A 161 -26.09 -10.67 16.29
N VAL A 162 -25.04 -11.23 16.90
CA VAL A 162 -23.63 -10.99 16.54
C VAL A 162 -23.32 -11.18 15.04
N LEU A 163 -23.71 -12.31 14.46
CA LEU A 163 -23.43 -12.59 13.04
C LEU A 163 -24.31 -11.78 12.08
N GLU A 164 -25.53 -11.43 12.51
CA GLU A 164 -26.42 -10.57 11.73
C GLU A 164 -25.85 -9.14 11.69
N ALA A 165 -25.47 -8.60 12.84
CA ALA A 165 -24.83 -7.30 12.95
C ALA A 165 -23.55 -7.23 12.10
N TYR A 166 -22.71 -8.28 12.14
CA TYR A 166 -21.52 -8.34 11.29
C TYR A 166 -21.85 -8.37 9.80
N GLY A 167 -22.84 -9.16 9.38
CA GLY A 167 -23.30 -9.17 7.99
C GLY A 167 -23.80 -7.80 7.50
N ILE A 168 -24.61 -7.11 8.32
CA ILE A 168 -25.08 -5.74 8.02
C ILE A 168 -23.90 -4.77 7.97
N ASN A 169 -22.95 -4.88 8.89
CA ASN A 169 -21.77 -4.01 8.93
C ASN A 169 -20.92 -4.14 7.67
N VAL A 170 -20.63 -5.37 7.23
CA VAL A 170 -19.86 -5.61 5.99
C VAL A 170 -20.64 -5.17 4.75
N PHE A 171 -21.95 -5.41 4.71
CA PHE A 171 -22.79 -4.95 3.61
C PHE A 171 -22.88 -3.41 3.53
N GLY A 172 -23.00 -2.72 4.67
CA GLY A 172 -22.97 -1.26 4.72
C GLY A 172 -21.61 -0.71 4.28
N ALA A 173 -20.52 -1.36 4.69
CA ALA A 173 -19.18 -1.00 4.24
C ALA A 173 -19.06 -1.13 2.70
N LEU A 174 -19.56 -2.22 2.11
CA LEU A 174 -19.61 -2.42 0.65
C LEU A 174 -20.34 -1.27 -0.06
N LEU A 175 -21.49 -0.84 0.46
CA LEU A 175 -22.22 0.31 -0.07
C LEU A 175 -21.40 1.62 0.04
N GLY A 176 -20.61 1.78 1.09
CA GLY A 176 -19.64 2.88 1.23
C GLY A 176 -18.56 2.88 0.13
N VAL A 177 -18.00 1.71 -0.19
CA VAL A 177 -17.04 1.53 -1.30
C VAL A 177 -17.68 1.90 -2.64
N VAL A 178 -18.87 1.37 -2.91
CA VAL A 178 -19.62 1.63 -4.15
C VAL A 178 -19.92 3.12 -4.28
N LEU A 179 -20.39 3.77 -3.20
CA LEU A 179 -20.68 5.19 -3.18
C LEU A 179 -19.43 6.03 -3.48
N TYR A 180 -18.31 5.78 -2.79
CA TYR A 180 -17.08 6.53 -3.03
C TYR A 180 -16.51 6.29 -4.44
N SER A 181 -16.58 5.05 -4.92
CA SER A 181 -16.14 4.69 -6.27
C SER A 181 -16.97 5.38 -7.35
N LEU A 182 -18.29 5.52 -7.14
CA LEU A 182 -19.17 6.25 -8.04
C LEU A 182 -18.83 7.75 -8.09
N LEU A 183 -18.60 8.39 -6.93
CA LEU A 183 -18.18 9.80 -6.89
C LEU A 183 -16.82 10.00 -7.57
N SER A 184 -15.90 9.05 -7.36
CA SER A 184 -14.58 9.03 -8.01
C SER A 184 -14.71 8.90 -9.54
N PHE A 185 -15.59 8.02 -10.03
CA PHE A 185 -15.89 7.84 -11.44
C PHE A 185 -16.42 9.13 -12.09
N LEU A 186 -17.30 9.83 -11.40
CA LEU A 186 -17.86 11.11 -11.85
C LEU A 186 -16.81 12.25 -11.84
N GLY A 187 -15.63 12.03 -11.25
CA GLY A 187 -14.57 13.03 -11.15
C GLY A 187 -14.91 14.16 -10.20
N THR A 188 -15.66 13.88 -9.13
CA THR A 188 -16.00 14.91 -8.12
C THR A 188 -14.81 15.19 -7.22
N GLY A 189 -14.66 16.44 -6.74
CA GLY A 189 -13.64 16.82 -5.77
C GLY A 189 -14.05 16.64 -4.30
N PRO A 190 -13.15 17.01 -3.35
CA PRO A 190 -13.36 16.90 -1.91
C PRO A 190 -14.62 17.63 -1.40
N GLU A 191 -15.08 18.67 -2.09
CA GLU A 191 -16.30 19.39 -1.77
C GLU A 191 -17.53 18.48 -1.74
N VAL A 192 -17.66 17.57 -2.72
CA VAL A 192 -18.78 16.64 -2.81
C VAL A 192 -18.61 15.53 -1.76
N TRP A 193 -17.38 15.04 -1.58
CA TRP A 193 -17.10 13.99 -0.61
C TRP A 193 -17.43 14.45 0.82
N LEU A 194 -17.05 15.68 1.18
CA LEU A 194 -17.39 16.30 2.46
C LEU A 194 -18.89 16.50 2.64
N ALA A 195 -19.59 16.97 1.60
CA ALA A 195 -21.04 17.13 1.65
C ALA A 195 -21.73 15.78 1.92
N VAL A 196 -21.32 14.73 1.22
CA VAL A 196 -21.85 13.37 1.43
C VAL A 196 -21.53 12.85 2.83
N ALA A 197 -20.29 13.01 3.32
CA ALA A 197 -19.93 12.65 4.70
C ALA A 197 -20.80 13.40 5.72
N GLY A 198 -20.99 14.70 5.54
CA GLY A 198 -21.82 15.55 6.40
C GLY A 198 -23.29 15.11 6.41
N VAL A 199 -23.85 14.76 5.24
CA VAL A 199 -25.20 14.20 5.12
C VAL A 199 -25.31 12.87 5.88
N LEU A 200 -24.35 11.96 5.69
CA LEU A 200 -24.33 10.67 6.40
C LEU A 200 -24.25 10.85 7.93
N PHE A 201 -23.40 11.75 8.41
CA PHE A 201 -23.36 12.11 9.83
C PHE A 201 -24.71 12.69 10.32
N PHE A 202 -25.30 13.60 9.55
CA PHE A 202 -26.57 14.25 9.89
C PHE A 202 -27.77 13.29 9.92
N LEU A 203 -27.78 12.30 9.01
CA LEU A 203 -28.79 11.24 8.98
C LEU A 203 -28.73 10.33 10.22
N LEU A 204 -27.52 10.09 10.74
CA LEU A 204 -27.32 9.30 11.95
C LEU A 204 -27.74 10.08 13.20
N GLU A 205 -27.30 11.33 13.33
CA GLU A 205 -27.67 12.22 14.43
C GLU A 205 -27.87 13.65 13.90
N ARG A 206 -29.05 14.24 14.13
CA ARG A 206 -29.42 15.56 13.59
C ARG A 206 -28.81 16.73 14.39
N ARG A 207 -27.48 16.79 14.46
CA ARG A 207 -26.75 17.85 15.18
C ARG A 207 -26.24 18.94 14.24
N ILE A 208 -26.12 20.15 14.77
CA ILE A 208 -25.70 21.33 13.99
C ILE A 208 -24.25 21.20 13.50
N GLU A 209 -23.39 20.56 14.30
CA GLU A 209 -21.97 20.36 13.96
C GLU A 209 -21.79 19.54 12.67
N TYR A 210 -22.70 18.60 12.38
CA TYR A 210 -22.67 17.83 11.15
C TYR A 210 -23.21 18.63 9.95
N GLY A 211 -24.17 19.53 10.19
CA GLY A 211 -24.56 20.53 9.21
C GLY A 211 -23.41 21.46 8.83
N LEU A 212 -22.52 21.81 9.77
CA LEU A 212 -21.31 22.58 9.49
C LEU A 212 -20.34 21.86 8.56
N ILE A 213 -20.31 20.52 8.53
CA ILE A 213 -19.51 19.75 7.55
C ILE A 213 -20.04 19.99 6.14
N ILE A 214 -21.36 19.98 5.98
CA ILE A 214 -22.01 20.26 4.70
C ILE A 214 -21.72 21.70 4.27
N VAL A 215 -21.88 22.66 5.20
CA VAL A 215 -21.56 24.08 4.95
C VAL A 215 -20.10 24.26 4.57
N LEU A 216 -19.17 23.59 5.26
CA LEU A 216 -17.75 23.62 4.91
C LEU A 216 -17.49 23.06 3.52
N GLY A 217 -18.14 21.95 3.13
CA GLY A 217 -18.06 21.40 1.77
C GLY A 217 -18.52 22.42 0.72
N ILE A 218 -19.63 23.12 0.99
CA ILE A 218 -20.15 24.18 0.12
C ILE A 218 -19.19 25.38 0.06
N VAL A 219 -18.71 25.87 1.21
CA VAL A 219 -17.75 26.99 1.30
C VAL A 219 -16.44 26.64 0.60
N TYR A 220 -15.97 25.40 0.75
CA TYR A 220 -14.81 24.91 0.03
C TYR A 220 -15.04 24.94 -1.48
N SER A 221 -16.17 24.40 -1.96
CA SER A 221 -16.53 24.41 -3.38
C SER A 221 -16.60 25.82 -3.97
N VAL A 222 -17.31 26.73 -3.30
CA VAL A 222 -17.67 28.04 -3.85
C VAL A 222 -16.55 29.06 -3.68
N TYR A 223 -15.79 28.98 -2.59
CA TYR A 223 -14.86 30.05 -2.19
C TYR A 223 -13.41 29.59 -2.08
N LEU A 224 -13.11 28.50 -1.35
CA LEU A 224 -11.71 28.16 -1.05
C LEU A 224 -11.02 27.42 -2.21
N ALA A 225 -11.66 26.41 -2.81
CA ALA A 225 -11.06 25.63 -3.90
C ALA A 225 -10.64 26.50 -5.11
N PRO A 226 -11.43 27.51 -5.54
CA PRO A 226 -11.00 28.45 -6.58
C PRO A 226 -9.79 29.31 -6.20
N LEU A 227 -9.45 29.45 -4.92
CA LEU A 227 -8.33 30.27 -4.44
C LEU A 227 -7.04 29.48 -4.21
N VAL A 228 -7.12 28.21 -3.82
CA VAL A 228 -5.93 27.41 -3.46
C VAL A 228 -4.93 27.30 -4.61
N SER A 229 -5.36 26.85 -5.79
CA SER A 229 -4.45 26.67 -6.92
C SER A 229 -3.90 27.98 -7.49
N PRO A 230 -4.66 29.08 -7.61
CA PRO A 230 -4.08 30.39 -7.95
C PRO A 230 -3.06 30.91 -6.95
N ILE A 231 -3.21 30.63 -5.64
CA ILE A 231 -2.19 30.98 -4.64
C ILE A 231 -0.91 30.19 -4.89
N ALA A 232 -1.01 28.91 -5.23
CA ALA A 232 0.13 28.04 -5.48
C ALA A 232 0.86 28.35 -6.80
N PHE A 233 0.11 28.56 -7.87
CA PHE A 233 0.63 28.64 -9.24
C PHE A 233 0.61 30.05 -9.85
N GLY A 234 0.04 31.03 -9.14
CA GLY A 234 -0.01 32.42 -9.57
C GLY A 234 -0.93 32.66 -10.78
N LYS A 235 -0.58 33.68 -11.57
CA LYS A 235 -1.38 34.13 -12.73
C LYS A 235 -1.41 33.12 -13.89
N GLU A 236 -0.49 32.16 -13.90
CA GLU A 236 -0.39 31.15 -14.95
C GLU A 236 -1.34 29.97 -14.75
N PHE A 237 -2.00 29.89 -13.58
CA PHE A 237 -3.01 28.88 -13.32
C PHE A 237 -4.19 29.02 -14.29
N GLN A 238 -4.60 27.89 -14.87
CA GLN A 238 -5.75 27.83 -15.78
C GLN A 238 -6.95 27.17 -15.11
N LYS A 239 -6.78 25.95 -14.60
CA LYS A 239 -7.90 25.13 -14.10
C LYS A 239 -7.41 23.97 -13.24
N THR A 240 -8.25 23.55 -12.29
CA THR A 240 -8.12 22.27 -11.57
C THR A 240 -9.19 21.30 -12.05
N VAL A 241 -8.81 20.04 -12.27
CA VAL A 241 -9.69 18.94 -12.67
C VAL A 241 -9.44 17.76 -11.74
N TRP A 242 -10.49 17.12 -11.26
CA TRP A 242 -10.38 15.88 -10.50
C TRP A 242 -10.65 14.69 -11.42
N SER A 243 -9.69 13.78 -11.52
CA SER A 243 -9.86 12.48 -12.16
C SER A 243 -10.16 11.41 -11.11
N PRO A 244 -10.51 10.17 -11.49
CA PRO A 244 -10.58 9.06 -10.54
C PRO A 244 -9.26 8.78 -9.81
N TYR A 245 -8.12 9.23 -10.36
CA TYR A 245 -6.79 8.98 -9.82
C TYR A 245 -6.20 10.20 -9.10
N TYR A 246 -6.35 11.40 -9.69
CA TYR A 246 -5.57 12.59 -9.34
C TYR A 246 -6.42 13.84 -9.14
N ARG A 247 -5.83 14.79 -8.42
CA ARG A 247 -6.03 16.20 -8.69
C ARG A 247 -5.08 16.63 -9.80
N ILE A 248 -5.60 17.26 -10.84
CA ILE A 248 -4.85 17.73 -12.01
C ILE A 248 -4.95 19.26 -12.04
N ASP A 249 -3.82 19.95 -11.95
CA ASP A 249 -3.74 21.40 -12.07
C ASP A 249 -3.06 21.77 -13.40
N LEU A 250 -3.70 22.64 -14.17
CA LEU A 250 -3.23 23.10 -15.46
C LEU A 250 -2.64 24.50 -15.34
N ARG A 251 -1.43 24.68 -15.86
CA ARG A 251 -0.70 25.95 -15.86
C ARG A 251 -0.21 26.28 -17.26
N LYS A 252 -0.24 27.55 -17.66
CA LYS A 252 0.48 27.95 -18.88
C LYS A 252 1.97 27.65 -18.72
N SER A 253 2.55 27.03 -19.74
CA SER A 253 3.98 26.76 -19.77
C SER A 253 4.74 28.05 -20.09
N MET A 254 5.80 28.33 -19.35
CA MET A 254 6.61 29.55 -19.44
C MET A 254 8.09 29.17 -19.55
N PHE A 255 8.84 29.85 -20.43
CA PHE A 255 10.29 29.64 -20.50
C PHE A 255 11.02 30.23 -19.29
N GLU A 256 12.10 29.58 -18.86
CA GLU A 256 12.98 30.11 -17.81
C GLU A 256 13.81 31.30 -18.29
N GLU A 257 14.20 31.31 -19.58
CA GLU A 257 14.96 32.38 -20.22
C GLU A 257 14.18 33.70 -20.22
N LYS A 258 14.79 34.74 -19.64
CA LYS A 258 14.16 36.07 -19.43
C LYS A 258 13.56 36.67 -20.69
N GLU A 259 14.17 36.43 -21.85
CA GLU A 259 13.77 37.00 -23.15
C GLU A 259 12.57 36.28 -23.78
N LEU A 260 12.24 35.06 -23.34
CA LEU A 260 11.17 34.23 -23.89
C LEU A 260 10.02 33.98 -22.88
N ARG A 261 10.04 34.65 -21.73
CA ARG A 261 9.04 34.48 -20.66
C ARG A 261 7.60 34.73 -21.11
N ASP A 262 7.39 35.64 -22.08
CA ASP A 262 6.05 35.97 -22.58
C ASP A 262 5.55 35.01 -23.68
N VAL A 263 6.37 34.03 -24.10
CA VAL A 263 6.03 33.06 -25.14
C VAL A 263 5.68 31.72 -24.49
N SER A 264 4.40 31.35 -24.53
CA SER A 264 3.96 30.05 -24.03
C SER A 264 4.14 28.96 -25.09
N LEU A 265 4.80 27.85 -24.72
CA LEU A 265 4.92 26.64 -25.56
C LEU A 265 3.69 25.72 -25.47
N GLY A 266 2.73 26.03 -24.60
CA GLY A 266 1.56 25.21 -24.34
C GLY A 266 1.19 25.21 -22.86
N THR A 267 0.86 24.04 -22.31
CA THR A 267 0.33 23.91 -20.95
C THR A 267 1.08 22.84 -20.17
N ASP A 268 1.57 23.21 -19.00
CA ASP A 268 2.12 22.29 -18.01
C ASP A 268 0.98 21.63 -17.24
N VAL A 269 1.09 20.33 -17.02
CA VAL A 269 0.17 19.51 -16.25
C VAL A 269 0.87 19.13 -14.96
N PHE A 270 0.26 19.52 -13.84
CA PHE A 270 0.65 19.13 -12.50
C PHE A 270 -0.36 18.13 -11.97
N ILE A 271 0.10 17.13 -11.23
CA ILE A 271 -0.77 16.20 -10.53
C ILE A 271 -0.41 16.14 -9.06
N ASN A 272 -1.42 16.36 -8.22
CA ASN A 272 -1.23 16.48 -6.78
C ASN A 272 -0.07 17.43 -6.44
N TYR A 273 -0.04 18.61 -7.09
CA TYR A 273 1.02 19.64 -6.96
C TYR A 273 2.41 19.31 -7.51
N ASP A 274 2.66 18.08 -8.00
CA ASP A 274 3.94 17.71 -8.59
C ASP A 274 3.90 17.84 -10.12
N SER A 275 5.01 18.30 -10.71
CA SER A 275 5.16 18.38 -12.16
C SER A 275 5.04 17.00 -12.78
N PHE A 276 4.21 16.86 -13.82
CA PHE A 276 3.96 15.58 -14.48
C PHE A 276 4.41 15.58 -15.94
N GLN A 277 3.79 16.43 -16.77
CA GLN A 277 4.06 16.50 -18.19
C GLN A 277 3.73 17.89 -18.73
N SER A 278 4.18 18.19 -19.94
CA SER A 278 3.83 19.42 -20.64
C SER A 278 3.27 19.09 -22.02
N MET A 279 2.14 19.72 -22.36
CA MET A 279 1.63 19.79 -23.72
C MET A 279 2.48 20.79 -24.49
N VAL A 280 3.33 20.30 -25.39
CA VAL A 280 4.27 21.13 -26.15
C VAL A 280 3.75 21.34 -27.57
N ASP A 281 3.65 22.59 -28.01
CA ASP A 281 3.39 22.93 -29.40
C ASP A 281 4.66 22.74 -30.25
N GLY A 282 4.78 21.55 -30.84
CA GLY A 282 5.86 21.21 -31.77
C GLY A 282 5.52 21.45 -33.24
N SER A 283 4.52 22.28 -33.56
CA SER A 283 4.20 22.64 -34.95
C SER A 283 5.32 23.49 -35.56
N GLU A 284 5.54 23.37 -36.88
CA GLU A 284 6.56 24.17 -37.55
C GLU A 284 6.37 25.67 -37.34
N GLU A 285 5.13 26.16 -37.36
CA GLU A 285 4.82 27.58 -37.18
C GLU A 285 5.19 28.08 -35.78
N SER A 286 4.95 27.27 -34.74
CA SER A 286 5.32 27.58 -33.37
C SER A 286 6.84 27.60 -33.21
N VAL A 287 7.52 26.54 -33.66
CA VAL A 287 8.95 26.36 -33.36
C VAL A 287 9.88 27.21 -34.22
N LYS A 288 9.43 27.73 -35.37
CA LYS A 288 10.19 28.67 -36.23
C LYS A 288 10.57 29.99 -35.53
N ARG A 289 9.92 30.30 -34.40
CA ARG A 289 10.18 31.50 -33.59
C ARG A 289 11.44 31.38 -32.75
N PHE A 290 11.95 30.16 -32.56
CA PHE A 290 13.14 29.88 -31.76
C PHE A 290 14.38 29.72 -32.63
N SER A 291 15.55 29.96 -32.05
CA SER A 291 16.83 29.65 -32.70
C SER A 291 16.91 28.15 -33.02
N GLU A 292 17.64 27.78 -34.09
CA GLU A 292 17.81 26.38 -34.48
C GLU A 292 18.27 25.45 -33.33
N PRO A 293 19.23 25.84 -32.46
CA PRO A 293 19.60 25.01 -31.30
C PRO A 293 18.44 24.77 -30.32
N LEU A 294 17.66 25.80 -30.01
CA LEU A 294 16.53 25.71 -29.07
C LEU A 294 15.35 24.94 -29.70
N ARG A 295 15.08 25.17 -30.98
CA ARG A 295 14.10 24.41 -31.76
C ARG A 295 14.43 22.93 -31.74
N LYS A 296 15.69 22.55 -32.01
CA LYS A 296 16.15 21.17 -31.92
C LYS A 296 15.95 20.62 -30.51
N GLN A 297 16.34 21.37 -29.48
CA GLN A 297 16.16 20.96 -28.09
C GLN A 297 14.69 20.67 -27.71
N ILE A 298 13.74 21.50 -28.16
CA ILE A 298 12.30 21.34 -27.88
C ILE A 298 11.76 20.07 -28.56
N LEU A 299 12.07 19.89 -29.84
CA LEU A 299 11.54 18.76 -30.63
C LEU A 299 12.16 17.43 -30.21
N ASP A 300 13.41 17.43 -29.75
CA ASP A 300 14.19 16.23 -29.49
C ASP A 300 13.73 15.50 -28.22
N PHE A 301 13.13 16.22 -27.26
CA PHE A 301 12.69 15.61 -26.00
C PHE A 301 11.70 14.46 -26.24
N HIS A 302 10.69 14.65 -27.09
CA HIS A 302 9.74 13.59 -27.49
C HIS A 302 10.12 12.92 -28.81
N GLY A 303 10.87 13.59 -29.68
CA GLY A 303 11.26 13.07 -31.00
C GLY A 303 12.38 12.03 -30.99
N LYS A 304 13.11 11.88 -29.89
CA LYS A 304 14.28 10.99 -29.77
C LYS A 304 14.09 9.54 -30.24
N PRO A 305 12.97 8.83 -29.95
CA PRO A 305 12.83 7.44 -30.37
C PRO A 305 12.85 7.29 -31.90
N PHE A 306 12.25 8.25 -32.59
CA PHE A 306 12.02 8.25 -34.03
C PHE A 306 13.23 8.68 -34.87
N ARG A 307 14.36 8.97 -34.22
CA ARG A 307 15.64 9.30 -34.86
C ARG A 307 16.66 8.17 -34.82
N LEU A 308 16.38 7.11 -34.05
CA LEU A 308 17.25 5.94 -33.98
C LEU A 308 17.20 5.12 -35.29
N ARG A 309 16.11 5.26 -36.05
CA ARG A 309 15.85 4.64 -37.35
C ARG A 309 14.82 5.49 -38.10
N ASP A 310 14.73 5.32 -39.42
CA ASP A 310 13.61 5.87 -40.19
C ASP A 310 12.28 5.38 -39.59
N SER A 311 11.36 6.31 -39.39
CA SER A 311 10.06 6.11 -38.75
C SER A 311 8.90 6.40 -39.68
N LYS A 312 9.18 6.73 -40.95
CA LYS A 312 8.14 6.99 -41.95
C LYS A 312 7.31 5.74 -42.22
N GLY A 313 5.98 5.86 -42.05
CA GLY A 313 5.03 4.77 -42.23
C GLY A 313 5.06 3.71 -41.12
N SER A 314 5.75 3.98 -40.01
CA SER A 314 5.89 3.02 -38.90
C SER A 314 4.60 2.84 -38.08
N ASP A 315 4.42 1.64 -37.52
CA ASP A 315 3.43 1.35 -36.50
C ASP A 315 4.04 1.62 -35.12
N VAL A 316 3.48 2.57 -34.37
CA VAL A 316 4.02 3.03 -33.09
C VAL A 316 3.06 2.72 -31.95
N LEU A 317 3.57 2.13 -30.88
CA LEU A 317 2.87 2.01 -29.59
C LEU A 317 3.46 3.01 -28.60
N VAL A 318 2.64 3.91 -28.07
CA VAL A 318 3.01 4.81 -26.98
C VAL A 318 2.30 4.35 -25.70
N LEU A 319 3.07 3.81 -24.76
CA LEU A 319 2.59 3.46 -23.42
C LEU A 319 2.79 4.68 -22.50
N GLY A 320 1.74 5.06 -21.76
CA GLY A 320 1.74 6.31 -20.98
C GLY A 320 1.66 7.53 -21.89
N ALA A 321 0.74 7.52 -22.86
CA ALA A 321 0.63 8.57 -23.87
C ALA A 321 0.29 9.96 -23.29
N GLY A 322 -0.26 10.00 -22.08
CA GLY A 322 -0.52 11.24 -21.35
C GLY A 322 -1.42 12.19 -22.15
N THR A 323 -0.99 13.45 -22.23
CA THR A 323 -1.69 14.49 -23.00
C THR A 323 -1.37 14.48 -24.49
N GLY A 324 -0.46 13.60 -24.95
CA GLY A 324 -0.24 13.32 -26.37
C GLY A 324 1.05 13.88 -26.97
N SER A 325 1.99 14.42 -26.18
CA SER A 325 3.24 14.99 -26.72
C SER A 325 4.13 13.97 -27.44
N ASP A 326 4.22 12.73 -26.94
CA ASP A 326 4.93 11.64 -27.64
C ASP A 326 4.21 11.20 -28.91
N VAL A 327 2.86 11.20 -28.91
CA VAL A 327 2.04 10.89 -30.08
C VAL A 327 2.19 11.96 -31.15
N ALA A 328 2.17 13.24 -30.76
CA ALA A 328 2.44 14.36 -31.67
C ALA A 328 3.86 14.27 -32.27
N ALA A 329 4.84 13.82 -31.49
CA ALA A 329 6.18 13.56 -31.98
C ALA A 329 6.23 12.39 -32.98
N ALA A 330 5.52 11.29 -32.72
CA ALA A 330 5.42 10.16 -33.65
C ALA A 330 4.85 10.60 -35.00
N LEU A 331 3.71 11.30 -34.99
CA LEU A 331 3.04 11.81 -36.20
C LEU A 331 3.93 12.76 -37.00
N ARG A 332 4.65 13.66 -36.32
CA ARG A 332 5.58 14.61 -36.95
C ARG A 332 6.78 13.93 -37.60
N ASN A 333 7.22 12.78 -37.07
CA ASN A 333 8.27 11.97 -37.69
C ASN A 333 7.72 10.97 -38.74
N GLY A 334 6.43 11.08 -39.09
CA GLY A 334 5.86 10.36 -40.23
C GLY A 334 5.30 8.99 -39.90
N ALA A 335 4.98 8.69 -38.63
CA ALA A 335 4.29 7.45 -38.25
C ALA A 335 3.02 7.22 -39.12
N GLY A 336 2.84 5.97 -39.55
CA GLY A 336 1.69 5.54 -40.33
C GLY A 336 0.47 5.27 -39.45
N HIS A 337 0.71 4.74 -38.25
CA HIS A 337 -0.29 4.44 -37.23
C HIS A 337 0.30 4.61 -35.82
N VAL A 338 -0.51 5.09 -34.87
CA VAL A 338 -0.11 5.22 -33.46
C VAL A 338 -1.21 4.68 -32.54
N ASP A 339 -0.88 3.65 -31.77
CA ASP A 339 -1.69 3.23 -30.63
C ASP A 339 -1.22 3.98 -29.38
N ALA A 340 -2.12 4.77 -28.78
CA ALA A 340 -1.84 5.62 -27.62
C ALA A 340 -2.57 5.06 -26.38
N VAL A 341 -1.81 4.53 -25.43
CA VAL A 341 -2.34 3.90 -24.22
C VAL A 341 -2.13 4.80 -23.02
N GLU A 342 -3.21 5.19 -22.35
CA GLU A 342 -3.20 6.04 -21.15
C GLU A 342 -4.22 5.53 -20.15
N ILE A 343 -3.89 5.54 -18.86
CA ILE A 343 -4.72 4.96 -17.80
C ILE A 343 -5.76 5.95 -17.26
N ASP A 344 -5.49 7.26 -17.34
CA ASP A 344 -6.38 8.31 -16.82
C ASP A 344 -7.30 8.90 -17.91
N PRO A 345 -8.63 8.69 -17.82
CA PRO A 345 -9.59 9.27 -18.77
C PRO A 345 -9.50 10.80 -18.88
N ARG A 346 -9.25 11.51 -17.77
CA ARG A 346 -9.23 12.98 -17.75
C ARG A 346 -7.96 13.52 -18.39
N ILE A 347 -6.83 12.82 -18.27
CA ILE A 347 -5.60 13.21 -18.97
C ILE A 347 -5.77 13.08 -20.49
N LEU A 348 -6.39 11.98 -20.96
CA LEU A 348 -6.75 11.82 -22.38
C LEU A 348 -7.72 12.92 -22.86
N GLU A 349 -8.74 13.24 -22.07
CA GLU A 349 -9.70 14.30 -22.40
C GLU A 349 -9.02 15.67 -22.50
N ILE A 350 -8.15 16.00 -21.54
CA ILE A 350 -7.34 17.24 -21.55
C ILE A 350 -6.48 17.28 -22.82
N GLY A 351 -5.78 16.19 -23.17
CA GLY A 351 -5.00 16.11 -24.40
C GLY A 351 -5.85 16.33 -25.66
N LYS A 352 -7.04 15.72 -25.73
CA LYS A 352 -7.99 15.88 -26.85
C LYS A 352 -8.47 17.32 -27.01
N GLN A 353 -8.73 18.01 -25.90
CA GLN A 353 -9.30 19.36 -25.90
C GLN A 353 -8.25 20.47 -26.03
N MET A 354 -7.08 20.29 -25.40
CA MET A 354 -6.13 21.37 -25.15
C MET A 354 -4.75 21.19 -25.80
N HIS A 355 -4.39 19.98 -26.25
CA HIS A 355 -3.06 19.79 -26.85
C HIS A 355 -2.95 20.60 -28.17
N PRO A 356 -1.97 21.51 -28.32
CA PRO A 356 -1.90 22.43 -29.46
C PRO A 356 -1.91 21.73 -30.83
N ASN A 357 -1.21 20.60 -30.95
CA ASN A 357 -1.13 19.82 -32.19
C ASN A 357 -2.30 18.84 -32.40
N LYS A 358 -3.26 18.75 -31.48
CA LYS A 358 -4.44 17.85 -31.53
C LYS A 358 -4.12 16.40 -31.99
N PRO A 359 -3.09 15.72 -31.45
CA PRO A 359 -2.65 14.43 -31.94
C PRO A 359 -3.74 13.35 -31.88
N TYR A 360 -4.58 13.37 -30.83
CA TYR A 360 -5.67 12.41 -30.65
C TYR A 360 -6.88 12.61 -31.59
N SER A 361 -6.84 13.62 -32.45
CA SER A 361 -7.87 13.84 -33.49
C SER A 361 -7.40 13.43 -34.89
N ASP A 362 -6.15 12.97 -35.04
CA ASP A 362 -5.61 12.47 -36.30
C ASP A 362 -6.12 11.04 -36.56
N ASP A 363 -6.57 10.76 -37.78
CA ASP A 363 -7.15 9.45 -38.16
C ASP A 363 -6.15 8.29 -38.03
N ARG A 364 -4.85 8.58 -37.94
CA ARG A 364 -3.79 7.58 -37.71
C ARG A 364 -3.63 7.20 -36.25
N VAL A 365 -4.41 7.77 -35.32
CA VAL A 365 -4.23 7.56 -33.88
C VAL A 365 -5.42 6.84 -33.27
N THR A 366 -5.16 5.70 -32.62
CA THR A 366 -6.16 5.02 -31.79
C THR A 366 -5.82 5.21 -30.32
N THR A 367 -6.77 5.75 -29.54
CA THR A 367 -6.59 5.93 -28.10
C THR A 367 -7.21 4.77 -27.30
N TYR A 368 -6.45 4.18 -26.39
CA TYR A 368 -6.91 3.17 -25.45
C TYR A 368 -6.83 3.70 -24.02
N ASN A 369 -7.97 3.76 -23.33
CA ASN A 369 -8.02 4.09 -21.91
C ASN A 369 -7.88 2.80 -21.08
N MET A 370 -6.65 2.39 -20.78
CA MET A 370 -6.36 1.19 -20.02
C MET A 370 -4.94 1.18 -19.44
N ASP A 371 -4.72 0.28 -18.49
CA ASP A 371 -3.41 -0.03 -17.93
C ASP A 371 -2.48 -0.63 -19.00
N ALA A 372 -1.24 -0.13 -19.09
CA ALA A 372 -0.28 -0.51 -20.14
C ALA A 372 0.07 -2.00 -20.13
N ARG A 373 0.22 -2.60 -18.95
CA ARG A 373 0.52 -4.04 -18.80
C ARG A 373 -0.67 -4.87 -19.26
N THR A 374 -1.88 -4.39 -18.99
CA THR A 374 -3.12 -5.03 -19.46
C THR A 374 -3.26 -4.93 -20.99
N PHE A 375 -2.91 -3.78 -21.60
CA PHE A 375 -2.90 -3.65 -23.06
C PHE A 375 -1.97 -4.67 -23.71
N LEU A 376 -0.73 -4.75 -23.23
CA LEU A 376 0.28 -5.67 -23.76
C LEU A 376 -0.19 -7.13 -23.70
N LYS A 377 -0.85 -7.54 -22.61
CA LYS A 377 -1.40 -8.91 -22.47
C LYS A 377 -2.46 -9.30 -23.49
N ASN A 378 -3.08 -8.34 -24.16
CA ASN A 378 -4.30 -8.56 -24.93
C ASN A 378 -4.27 -8.00 -26.35
N THR A 379 -3.14 -7.45 -26.77
CA THR A 379 -2.93 -7.03 -28.14
C THR A 379 -2.18 -8.13 -28.90
N ASP A 380 -2.58 -8.42 -30.13
CA ASP A 380 -1.79 -9.28 -31.04
C ASP A 380 -0.96 -8.44 -32.02
N SER A 381 -1.11 -7.12 -31.98
CA SER A 381 -0.43 -6.18 -32.88
C SER A 381 1.10 -6.21 -32.67
N LYS A 382 1.82 -5.92 -33.75
CA LYS A 382 3.28 -5.77 -33.75
C LYS A 382 3.66 -4.35 -34.15
N TYR A 383 4.69 -3.80 -33.52
CA TYR A 383 5.09 -2.40 -33.66
C TYR A 383 6.54 -2.27 -34.10
N ASP A 384 6.81 -1.24 -34.89
CA ASP A 384 8.15 -0.78 -35.23
C ASP A 384 8.80 -0.04 -34.06
N PHE A 385 8.00 0.71 -33.30
CA PHE A 385 8.43 1.44 -32.11
C PHE A 385 7.49 1.19 -30.95
N ILE A 386 8.05 0.79 -29.81
CA ILE A 386 7.35 0.77 -28.53
C ILE A 386 8.00 1.82 -27.63
N VAL A 387 7.26 2.86 -27.29
CA VAL A 387 7.74 4.03 -26.54
C VAL A 387 7.12 4.03 -25.16
N PHE A 388 7.95 3.89 -24.13
CA PHE A 388 7.55 4.09 -22.74
C PHE A 388 7.72 5.57 -22.42
N GLY A 389 6.63 6.34 -22.50
CA GLY A 389 6.60 7.78 -22.30
C GLY A 389 6.52 8.16 -20.83
N LEU A 390 7.65 8.19 -20.12
CA LEU A 390 7.72 8.62 -18.71
C LEU A 390 6.69 7.90 -17.78
N LEU A 391 6.40 6.62 -18.05
CA LEU A 391 5.51 5.79 -17.23
C LEU A 391 6.01 5.57 -15.79
N ASP A 392 7.26 5.94 -15.51
CA ASP A 392 7.87 5.89 -14.17
C ASP A 392 7.37 7.01 -13.25
N SER A 393 6.67 8.01 -13.80
CA SER A 393 6.05 9.09 -13.03
C SER A 393 5.11 8.54 -11.96
N HIS A 394 5.61 8.53 -10.71
CA HIS A 394 5.03 7.88 -9.52
C HIS A 394 3.57 8.17 -9.22
N ALA A 395 3.04 9.26 -9.76
CA ALA A 395 1.65 9.54 -9.59
C ALA A 395 0.77 8.46 -10.23
N ALA A 396 1.21 7.78 -11.31
CA ALA A 396 0.48 6.79 -12.10
C ALA A 396 -0.17 5.60 -11.32
N PHE A 397 0.07 5.46 -10.01
CA PHE A 397 -0.49 4.38 -9.19
C PHE A 397 -1.71 4.82 -8.38
N SER A 398 -2.82 4.10 -8.54
CA SER A 398 -4.10 4.47 -7.93
C SER A 398 -3.97 4.71 -6.42
N SER A 399 -4.48 5.86 -5.97
CA SER A 399 -4.61 6.22 -4.56
C SER A 399 -5.52 5.25 -3.79
N MET A 400 -6.31 4.44 -4.51
CA MET A 400 -7.16 3.37 -4.00
C MET A 400 -6.49 1.98 -3.96
N SER A 401 -5.26 1.83 -4.46
CA SER A 401 -4.48 0.62 -4.25
C SER A 401 -3.65 0.78 -2.97
N SER A 402 -3.79 -0.17 -2.04
CA SER A 402 -2.90 -0.32 -0.87
C SER A 402 -1.46 -0.65 -1.26
N LEU A 403 -1.23 -0.96 -2.54
CA LEU A 403 0.08 -1.33 -3.05
C LEU A 403 1.03 -0.14 -2.94
N ARG A 404 2.17 -0.48 -2.33
CA ARG A 404 3.40 0.29 -2.16
C ARG A 404 3.93 0.74 -3.52
N THR A 405 5.14 1.28 -3.58
CA THR A 405 5.83 1.71 -4.82
C THR A 405 6.15 0.54 -5.78
N ASP A 406 5.20 -0.38 -5.96
CA ASP A 406 5.22 -1.54 -6.84
C ASP A 406 5.02 -1.01 -8.26
N ASN A 407 5.99 -1.27 -9.12
CA ASN A 407 5.99 -0.81 -10.49
C ASN A 407 6.15 -2.00 -11.44
N TYR A 408 5.01 -2.57 -11.81
CA TYR A 408 4.91 -3.79 -12.60
C TYR A 408 5.20 -3.59 -14.10
N ILE A 409 5.18 -2.36 -14.63
CA ILE A 409 5.42 -2.12 -16.06
C ILE A 409 6.92 -2.11 -16.41
N PHE A 410 7.81 -1.98 -15.41
CA PHE A 410 9.27 -2.03 -15.57
C PHE A 410 9.91 -3.34 -15.10
N THR A 411 9.11 -4.37 -14.82
CA THR A 411 9.64 -5.69 -14.51
C THR A 411 10.23 -6.33 -15.75
N ARG A 412 11.16 -7.27 -15.57
CA ARG A 412 11.69 -8.08 -16.65
C ARG A 412 10.56 -8.71 -17.47
N GLU A 413 9.57 -9.29 -16.81
CA GLU A 413 8.43 -9.94 -17.47
C GLU A 413 7.57 -8.95 -18.27
N ALA A 414 7.51 -7.67 -17.88
CA ALA A 414 6.83 -6.61 -18.64
C ALA A 414 7.58 -6.20 -19.90
N ILE A 415 8.89 -6.11 -19.79
CA ILE A 415 9.74 -5.78 -20.93
C ILE A 415 9.80 -6.96 -21.91
N GLU A 416 9.86 -8.20 -21.44
CA GLU A 416 9.76 -9.41 -22.27
C GLU A 416 8.45 -9.42 -23.05
N GLU A 417 7.32 -9.15 -22.39
CA GLU A 417 6.02 -9.07 -23.04
C GLU A 417 5.97 -7.95 -24.08
N ALA A 418 6.42 -6.73 -23.73
CA ALA A 418 6.51 -5.62 -24.68
C ALA A 418 7.39 -5.97 -25.89
N CYS A 419 8.56 -6.57 -25.68
CA CYS A 419 9.46 -6.99 -26.75
C CYS A 419 8.84 -8.07 -27.64
N SER A 420 7.96 -8.92 -27.09
CA SER A 420 7.23 -9.90 -27.89
C SER A 420 6.33 -9.24 -28.94
N HIS A 421 5.91 -7.98 -28.75
CA HIS A 421 5.14 -7.18 -29.71
C HIS A 421 6.00 -6.34 -30.66
N LEU A 422 7.33 -6.49 -30.66
CA LEU A 422 8.17 -5.85 -31.66
C LEU A 422 8.12 -6.61 -33.00
N LYS A 423 8.19 -5.86 -34.10
CA LYS A 423 8.52 -6.40 -35.43
C LYS A 423 10.00 -6.82 -35.48
N ASP A 424 10.38 -7.51 -36.55
CA ASP A 424 11.73 -8.07 -36.75
C ASP A 424 12.86 -7.01 -36.67
N ASP A 425 12.55 -5.75 -36.96
CA ASP A 425 13.44 -4.59 -36.90
C ASP A 425 12.92 -3.50 -35.94
N GLY A 426 12.08 -3.90 -34.97
CA GLY A 426 11.49 -2.99 -34.00
C GLY A 426 12.47 -2.46 -32.96
N ILE A 427 12.12 -1.33 -32.33
CA ILE A 427 12.86 -0.70 -31.25
C ILE A 427 11.93 -0.42 -30.07
N ILE A 428 12.36 -0.81 -28.86
CA ILE A 428 11.75 -0.41 -27.59
C ILE A 428 12.58 0.70 -26.96
N THR A 429 11.90 1.72 -26.42
CA THR A 429 12.56 2.85 -25.76
C THR A 429 11.90 3.18 -24.43
N ILE A 430 12.71 3.62 -23.46
CA ILE A 430 12.26 4.05 -22.13
C ILE A 430 12.84 5.42 -21.81
N ALA A 431 11.96 6.39 -21.56
CA ALA A 431 12.30 7.67 -20.97
C ALA A 431 11.96 7.67 -19.48
N PHE A 432 12.86 8.20 -18.64
CA PHE A 432 12.71 8.17 -17.18
C PHE A 432 13.58 9.24 -16.51
N ILE A 433 13.42 9.45 -15.20
CA ILE A 433 14.37 10.27 -14.41
C ILE A 433 15.65 9.46 -14.15
N ALA A 434 16.79 9.93 -14.67
CA ALA A 434 18.08 9.24 -14.66
C ALA A 434 18.91 9.41 -13.38
N GLU A 435 18.33 9.95 -12.33
CA GLU A 435 18.97 10.08 -11.03
C GLU A 435 18.18 9.38 -9.93
N PRO A 436 18.87 8.79 -8.95
CA PRO A 436 20.33 8.65 -8.83
C PRO A 436 20.92 7.55 -9.75
N ASP A 437 22.25 7.46 -9.84
CA ASP A 437 22.98 6.50 -10.71
C ASP A 437 22.52 5.05 -10.62
N TRP A 438 22.08 4.60 -9.44
CA TRP A 438 21.59 3.23 -9.26
C TRP A 438 20.25 2.99 -9.98
N LEU A 439 19.39 4.02 -10.11
CA LEU A 439 18.12 3.93 -10.84
C LEU A 439 18.39 3.80 -12.35
N TRP A 440 19.34 4.58 -12.87
CA TRP A 440 19.86 4.42 -14.23
C TRP A 440 20.31 2.99 -14.49
N GLN A 441 21.18 2.46 -13.62
CA GLN A 441 21.71 1.11 -13.77
C GLN A 441 20.61 0.04 -13.70
N ARG A 442 19.60 0.23 -12.83
CA ARG A 442 18.46 -0.68 -12.76
C ARG A 442 17.63 -0.68 -14.03
N GLN A 443 17.29 0.48 -14.59
CA GLN A 443 16.49 0.54 -15.81
C GLN A 443 17.23 -0.08 -17.00
N VAL A 444 18.56 0.15 -17.10
CA VAL A 444 19.38 -0.54 -18.10
C VAL A 444 19.39 -2.06 -17.89
N ASN A 445 19.52 -2.53 -16.65
CA ASN A 445 19.49 -3.96 -16.33
C ASN A 445 18.12 -4.59 -16.65
N ASN A 446 17.03 -3.91 -16.31
CA ASN A 446 15.67 -4.36 -16.60
C ASN A 446 15.45 -4.47 -18.11
N LEU A 447 15.82 -3.43 -18.87
CA LEU A 447 15.68 -3.44 -20.33
C LEU A 447 16.57 -4.49 -20.98
N THR A 448 17.81 -4.63 -20.53
CA THR A 448 18.75 -5.63 -21.07
C THR A 448 18.29 -7.05 -20.77
N SER A 449 17.84 -7.29 -19.53
CA SER A 449 17.35 -8.61 -19.12
C SER A 449 16.05 -8.99 -19.83
N GLY A 450 15.14 -8.05 -20.04
CA GLY A 450 13.84 -8.37 -20.65
C GLY A 450 13.87 -8.40 -22.18
N SER A 451 14.71 -7.60 -22.83
CA SER A 451 14.88 -7.64 -24.29
C SER A 451 15.85 -8.72 -24.76
N GLY A 452 16.66 -9.28 -23.86
CA GLY A 452 17.77 -10.18 -24.20
C GLY A 452 18.89 -9.50 -25.00
N ARG A 453 18.88 -8.16 -25.11
CA ARG A 453 19.81 -7.36 -25.92
C ARG A 453 20.43 -6.25 -25.08
N LYS A 454 21.68 -5.88 -25.38
CA LYS A 454 22.37 -4.79 -24.68
C LYS A 454 21.62 -3.47 -24.89
N ALA A 455 21.14 -2.85 -23.81
CA ALA A 455 20.52 -1.54 -23.92
C ALA A 455 21.58 -0.43 -24.13
N LEU A 456 21.28 0.49 -25.04
CA LEU A 456 22.01 1.74 -25.24
C LEU A 456 21.30 2.86 -24.49
N GLY A 457 22.05 3.87 -24.05
CA GLY A 457 21.49 4.93 -23.23
C GLY A 457 22.13 6.28 -23.45
N TRP A 458 21.31 7.32 -23.33
CA TRP A 458 21.68 8.71 -23.40
C TRP A 458 21.10 9.46 -22.21
N TYR A 459 21.81 10.49 -21.78
CA TYR A 459 21.49 11.28 -20.60
C TYR A 459 21.56 12.76 -20.93
N LYS A 460 20.64 13.54 -20.34
CA LYS A 460 20.66 14.99 -20.43
C LYS A 460 20.78 15.61 -19.04
N ALA A 461 21.91 16.29 -18.82
CA ALA A 461 22.12 17.14 -17.66
C ALA A 461 21.11 18.30 -17.69
N SER A 462 20.08 18.22 -16.84
CA SER A 462 19.01 19.23 -16.76
C SER A 462 18.37 19.22 -15.37
N ARG A 463 17.47 20.16 -15.07
CA ARG A 463 16.81 20.25 -13.77
C ARG A 463 16.12 18.94 -13.33
N MET A 464 15.56 18.16 -14.27
CA MET A 464 14.93 16.86 -13.98
C MET A 464 15.79 15.65 -14.37
N GLN A 465 17.05 15.86 -14.78
CA GLN A 465 18.04 14.82 -15.08
C GLN A 465 17.46 13.65 -15.85
N THR A 466 17.07 13.88 -17.11
CA THR A 466 16.31 12.90 -17.89
C THR A 466 17.21 11.86 -18.57
N GLY A 467 16.78 10.60 -18.49
CA GLY A 467 17.38 9.47 -19.16
C GLY A 467 16.56 8.97 -20.33
N PHE A 468 17.25 8.42 -21.31
CA PHE A 468 16.66 7.74 -22.45
C PHE A 468 17.46 6.48 -22.75
N ILE A 469 16.81 5.32 -22.70
CA ILE A 469 17.42 4.03 -23.05
C ILE A 469 16.63 3.34 -24.15
N ALA A 470 17.33 2.57 -24.98
CA ALA A 470 16.75 1.87 -26.11
C ALA A 470 17.37 0.47 -26.28
N ALA A 471 16.57 -0.47 -26.76
CA ALA A 471 16.99 -1.80 -27.17
C ALA A 471 16.07 -2.31 -28.29
N GLY A 472 16.45 -3.37 -28.98
CA GLY A 472 15.63 -4.00 -30.01
C GLY A 472 16.45 -4.55 -31.16
N PRO A 473 15.87 -5.40 -32.01
CA PRO A 473 16.57 -5.94 -33.18
C PRO A 473 16.91 -4.89 -34.24
N GLY A 474 16.13 -3.81 -34.35
CA GLY A 474 16.40 -2.72 -35.29
C GLY A 474 17.45 -1.71 -34.85
N LEU A 475 18.04 -1.88 -33.66
CA LEU A 475 19.03 -0.96 -33.10
C LEU A 475 20.45 -1.45 -33.36
N SER A 476 21.24 -0.66 -34.09
CA SER A 476 22.68 -0.86 -34.28
C SER A 476 23.44 -0.69 -32.95
N GLU A 477 24.46 -1.51 -32.70
CA GLU A 477 25.28 -1.41 -31.47
C GLU A 477 26.10 -0.10 -31.40
N ASP A 478 26.37 0.48 -32.57
CA ASP A 478 27.07 1.72 -32.82
C ASP A 478 26.12 2.92 -33.05
N ALA A 479 24.81 2.72 -32.84
CA ALA A 479 23.82 3.79 -32.95
C ALA A 479 24.22 5.00 -32.09
N ARG A 480 24.34 6.16 -32.73
CA ARG A 480 24.62 7.43 -32.07
C ARG A 480 23.41 8.33 -32.15
N PHE A 481 23.10 8.98 -31.04
CA PHE A 481 22.09 10.03 -30.96
C PHE A 481 22.80 11.36 -30.73
N GLU A 482 22.93 12.18 -31.78
CA GLU A 482 23.58 13.49 -31.72
C GLU A 482 22.54 14.61 -31.57
N SER A 483 22.20 14.92 -30.32
CA SER A 483 21.35 16.05 -29.93
C SER A 483 22.09 16.96 -28.96
N PRO A 484 21.98 18.30 -29.09
CA PRO A 484 22.49 19.24 -28.09
C PRO A 484 22.03 18.85 -26.68
N GLY A 485 22.99 18.73 -25.77
CA GLY A 485 22.76 18.42 -24.35
C GLY A 485 22.48 16.95 -24.01
N TRP A 486 22.46 16.03 -24.99
CA TRP A 486 22.35 14.59 -24.74
C TRP A 486 23.69 13.90 -24.96
N GLU A 487 24.17 13.21 -23.93
CA GLU A 487 25.45 12.50 -23.95
C GLU A 487 25.22 10.99 -23.85
N PRO A 488 25.97 10.15 -24.60
CA PRO A 488 25.95 8.71 -24.40
C PRO A 488 26.34 8.34 -22.98
N ARG A 489 25.52 7.54 -22.31
CA ARG A 489 25.75 7.06 -20.95
C ARG A 489 25.64 5.54 -20.92
N PRO A 490 26.71 4.79 -21.23
CA PRO A 490 26.66 3.34 -21.15
C PRO A 490 26.50 2.87 -19.69
N ALA A 491 25.78 1.77 -19.48
CA ALA A 491 25.75 1.12 -18.18
C ALA A 491 27.15 0.61 -17.76
N LYS A 492 27.48 0.76 -16.48
CA LYS A 492 28.62 0.06 -15.89
C LYS A 492 28.13 -1.35 -15.55
N TYR A 493 28.32 -2.30 -16.46
CA TYR A 493 27.92 -3.72 -16.30
C TYR A 493 28.69 -4.50 -15.22
N ALA A 494 29.45 -3.81 -14.35
CA ALA A 494 30.12 -4.42 -13.21
C ALA A 494 29.09 -4.62 -12.07
N GLY A 495 28.53 -5.84 -12.04
CA GLY A 495 27.53 -6.43 -11.15
C GLY A 495 27.20 -5.77 -9.80
N ALA A 496 25.89 -5.64 -9.52
CA ALA A 496 25.24 -5.82 -8.20
C ALA A 496 23.80 -5.26 -8.13
N MET A 497 23.26 -4.58 -9.16
CA MET A 497 21.90 -4.02 -9.10
C MET A 497 20.83 -5.05 -9.46
N THR A 498 19.94 -5.32 -8.51
CA THR A 498 18.80 -6.26 -8.65
C THR A 498 17.85 -5.81 -9.76
N VAL A 499 17.52 -6.76 -10.65
CA VAL A 499 16.48 -6.64 -11.70
C VAL A 499 15.11 -6.71 -11.04
N CYS A 500 14.17 -5.87 -11.49
CA CYS A 500 12.79 -5.92 -11.05
C CYS A 500 12.07 -7.12 -11.69
N THR A 501 11.32 -7.86 -10.90
CA THR A 501 10.47 -8.97 -11.37
C THR A 501 9.05 -8.77 -10.88
N ASP A 502 8.09 -9.50 -11.43
CA ASP A 502 6.71 -9.49 -10.92
C ASP A 502 6.61 -9.91 -9.42
N ASP A 503 7.59 -10.65 -8.88
CA ASP A 503 7.67 -10.95 -7.44
C ASP A 503 8.35 -9.82 -6.63
N TRP A 504 9.25 -9.07 -7.24
CA TRP A 504 9.96 -7.94 -6.62
C TRP A 504 9.87 -6.67 -7.50
N PRO A 505 8.71 -5.99 -7.54
CA PRO A 505 8.45 -4.89 -8.48
C PRO A 505 8.94 -3.51 -7.99
N PHE A 506 9.96 -3.41 -7.14
CA PHE A 506 10.34 -2.15 -6.48
C PHE A 506 11.36 -1.33 -7.27
N LEU A 507 10.93 -0.71 -8.38
CA LEU A 507 11.79 0.09 -9.25
C LEU A 507 12.59 1.17 -8.50
N PHE A 508 12.00 1.80 -7.49
CA PHE A 508 12.57 2.94 -6.79
C PHE A 508 13.26 2.62 -5.47
N LEU A 509 13.45 1.33 -5.15
CA LEU A 509 14.11 0.88 -3.93
C LEU A 509 15.52 0.39 -4.23
N ARG A 510 16.58 1.08 -3.80
CA ARG A 510 17.97 0.76 -4.18
C ARG A 510 18.38 -0.70 -3.98
N LYS A 511 17.98 -1.32 -2.86
CA LYS A 511 18.32 -2.72 -2.52
C LYS A 511 17.17 -3.40 -1.75
N PRO A 512 17.01 -4.73 -1.82
CA PRO A 512 16.03 -5.44 -1.01
C PRO A 512 16.22 -5.18 0.48
N GLY A 513 15.15 -4.73 1.14
CA GLY A 513 15.15 -4.33 2.55
C GLY A 513 14.05 -3.32 2.82
N ILE A 514 13.76 -3.03 4.09
CA ILE A 514 12.81 -1.99 4.48
C ILE A 514 13.61 -0.72 4.79
N PRO A 515 13.54 0.33 3.95
CA PRO A 515 14.25 1.58 4.20
C PRO A 515 13.86 2.25 5.52
N PRO A 516 14.79 2.96 6.19
CA PRO A 516 14.50 3.76 7.40
C PRO A 516 13.32 4.72 7.24
N ILE A 517 13.15 5.28 6.04
CA ILE A 517 12.03 6.16 5.75
C ILE A 517 10.68 5.48 6.01
N TYR A 518 10.52 4.17 5.78
CA TYR A 518 9.26 3.48 6.07
C TYR A 518 9.11 3.10 7.54
N TRP A 519 10.09 2.40 8.12
CA TRP A 519 9.90 1.79 9.44
C TRP A 519 10.02 2.78 10.60
N VAL A 520 10.80 3.86 10.49
CA VAL A 520 10.95 4.86 11.59
C VAL A 520 9.61 5.56 11.88
N PRO A 521 8.93 6.16 10.87
CA PRO A 521 7.56 6.66 10.97
C PRO A 521 6.56 5.66 11.53
N ILE A 522 6.54 4.44 10.99
CA ILE A 522 5.59 3.40 11.40
C ILE A 522 5.79 3.06 12.87
N ILE A 523 7.02 2.82 13.32
CA ILE A 523 7.30 2.53 14.74
C ILE A 523 6.92 3.72 15.62
N ALA A 524 7.26 4.95 15.24
CA ALA A 524 6.90 6.14 16.02
C ALA A 524 5.38 6.29 16.17
N ILE A 525 4.64 6.09 15.08
CA ILE A 525 3.17 6.13 15.05
C ILE A 525 2.56 4.98 15.86
N LEU A 526 3.08 3.76 15.72
CA LEU A 526 2.59 2.61 16.47
C LEU A 526 2.86 2.78 17.96
N LEU A 527 4.03 3.26 18.36
CA LEU A 527 4.34 3.53 19.76
C LEU A 527 3.38 4.59 20.32
N THR A 528 3.26 5.74 19.67
CA THR A 528 2.39 6.84 20.14
C THR A 528 0.91 6.49 20.09
N GLY A 529 0.46 5.78 19.06
CA GLY A 529 -0.92 5.36 18.88
C GLY A 529 -1.34 4.18 19.76
N LEU A 530 -0.44 3.22 20.03
CA LEU A 530 -0.74 2.04 20.85
C LEU A 530 -0.43 2.26 22.35
N LEU A 531 0.40 3.22 22.74
CA LEU A 531 0.69 3.53 24.16
C LEU A 531 -0.57 3.83 24.99
N PRO A 532 -1.52 4.68 24.53
CA PRO A 532 -2.80 4.89 25.23
C PRO A 532 -3.65 3.63 25.31
N VAL A 533 -3.50 2.74 24.33
CA VAL A 533 -4.29 1.51 24.20
C VAL A 533 -3.71 0.36 25.01
N SER A 534 -2.39 0.26 25.15
CA SER A 534 -1.71 -0.83 25.85
C SER A 534 -2.12 -0.89 27.31
N THR A 535 -2.25 0.25 27.98
CA THR A 535 -2.75 0.34 29.36
C THR A 535 -4.21 -0.09 29.50
N GLN A 536 -5.01 0.12 28.44
CA GLN A 536 -6.44 -0.26 28.40
C GLN A 536 -6.62 -1.72 27.99
N PHE A 537 -5.78 -2.25 27.09
CA PHE A 537 -5.68 -3.67 26.82
C PHE A 537 -5.27 -4.41 28.08
N VAL A 538 -4.31 -3.93 28.87
CA VAL A 538 -3.92 -4.57 30.15
C VAL A 538 -5.05 -4.52 31.19
N ARG A 539 -5.81 -3.41 31.26
CA ARG A 539 -6.96 -3.27 32.17
C ARG A 539 -8.17 -4.10 31.73
N GLY A 540 -8.45 -4.19 30.43
CA GLY A 540 -9.45 -5.07 29.83
C GLY A 540 -9.03 -6.55 29.77
N ALA A 541 -7.72 -6.82 29.77
CA ALA A 541 -7.10 -8.15 29.74
C ALA A 541 -7.22 -8.92 31.06
N ARG A 542 -7.98 -8.40 32.03
CA ARG A 542 -8.58 -9.25 33.06
C ARG A 542 -9.58 -10.25 32.44
N SER A 543 -10.03 -10.01 31.20
CA SER A 543 -10.58 -11.01 30.29
C SER A 543 -9.52 -11.47 29.28
N VAL A 544 -9.46 -12.77 28.97
CA VAL A 544 -8.36 -13.39 28.21
C VAL A 544 -8.11 -12.70 26.85
N PHE A 545 -6.89 -12.21 26.61
CA PHE A 545 -6.44 -11.70 25.31
C PHE A 545 -6.84 -12.67 24.18
N ASN A 546 -7.63 -12.20 23.20
CA ASN A 546 -8.16 -13.06 22.14
C ASN A 546 -7.15 -13.21 20.99
N TRP A 547 -6.11 -14.03 21.23
CA TRP A 547 -5.03 -14.27 20.27
C TRP A 547 -5.55 -14.86 18.94
N GLN A 548 -6.62 -15.64 18.99
CA GLN A 548 -7.24 -16.19 17.77
C GLN A 548 -7.74 -15.06 16.86
N MET A 549 -8.51 -14.11 17.40
CA MET A 549 -9.01 -12.97 16.61
C MET A 549 -7.88 -12.10 16.09
N PHE A 550 -6.88 -11.83 16.92
CA PHE A 550 -5.69 -11.09 16.52
C PHE A 550 -4.95 -11.76 15.36
N GLY A 551 -4.65 -13.06 15.47
CA GLY A 551 -3.98 -13.80 14.40
C GLY A 551 -4.81 -13.85 13.11
N LEU A 552 -6.13 -14.02 13.22
CA LEU A 552 -7.03 -14.01 12.05
C LEU A 552 -7.02 -12.66 11.33
N GLY A 553 -6.95 -11.55 12.07
CA GLY A 553 -6.87 -10.22 11.47
C GLY A 553 -5.54 -9.98 10.77
N ALA A 554 -4.44 -10.38 11.40
CA ALA A 554 -3.09 -10.26 10.82
C ALA A 554 -2.95 -11.10 9.54
N GLY A 555 -3.46 -12.33 9.57
CA GLY A 555 -3.48 -13.20 8.40
C GLY A 555 -4.35 -12.64 7.28
N PHE A 556 -5.57 -12.17 7.60
CA PHE A 556 -6.53 -11.70 6.60
C PHE A 556 -6.01 -10.49 5.83
N MET A 557 -5.44 -9.50 6.51
CA MET A 557 -4.87 -8.33 5.82
C MET A 557 -3.74 -8.70 4.85
N LEU A 558 -2.89 -9.67 5.20
CA LEU A 558 -1.85 -10.15 4.29
C LEU A 558 -2.43 -10.88 3.07
N LEU A 559 -3.50 -11.67 3.26
CA LEU A 559 -4.20 -12.31 2.15
C LEU A 559 -4.83 -11.30 1.22
N GLU A 560 -5.48 -10.28 1.79
CA GLU A 560 -6.15 -9.23 1.05
C GLU A 560 -5.16 -8.43 0.21
N THR A 561 -4.13 -7.83 0.81
CA THR A 561 -3.16 -7.04 0.06
C THR A 561 -2.51 -7.87 -1.04
N ARG A 562 -2.15 -9.12 -0.73
CA ARG A 562 -1.54 -10.00 -1.73
C ARG A 562 -2.48 -10.31 -2.89
N ALA A 563 -3.74 -10.66 -2.61
CA ALA A 563 -4.71 -10.92 -3.66
C ALA A 563 -4.93 -9.69 -4.55
N ILE A 564 -4.98 -8.49 -3.98
CA ILE A 564 -5.05 -7.24 -4.74
C ILE A 564 -3.83 -7.08 -5.66
N ALA A 565 -2.61 -7.29 -5.14
CA ALA A 565 -1.36 -7.22 -5.91
C ALA A 565 -1.38 -8.18 -7.10
N ASP A 566 -1.69 -9.45 -6.81
CA ASP A 566 -1.63 -10.55 -7.75
C ASP A 566 -2.73 -10.42 -8.83
N ILE A 567 -3.96 -10.05 -8.47
CA ILE A 567 -5.05 -9.85 -9.45
C ILE A 567 -4.79 -8.61 -10.33
N SER A 568 -4.22 -7.55 -9.77
CA SER A 568 -3.88 -6.32 -10.50
C SER A 568 -2.88 -6.56 -11.64
N LEU A 569 -2.02 -7.58 -11.52
CA LEU A 569 -1.11 -7.97 -12.61
C LEU A 569 -1.84 -8.38 -13.88
N LEU A 570 -3.01 -9.01 -13.76
CA LEU A 570 -3.77 -9.54 -14.89
C LEU A 570 -4.86 -8.59 -15.36
N CYS A 571 -5.62 -8.04 -14.40
CA CYS A 571 -6.76 -7.19 -14.68
C CYS A 571 -6.38 -5.70 -14.83
N GLY A 572 -5.13 -5.34 -14.51
CA GLY A 572 -4.63 -3.98 -14.50
C GLY A 572 -4.80 -3.29 -13.15
N SER A 573 -3.91 -2.34 -12.87
CA SER A 573 -3.86 -1.62 -11.59
C SER A 573 -4.81 -0.40 -11.54
N THR A 574 -5.99 -0.53 -12.15
CA THR A 574 -6.95 0.58 -12.26
C THR A 574 -7.75 0.78 -10.97
N TRP A 575 -8.24 2.00 -10.75
CA TRP A 575 -9.11 2.31 -9.61
C TRP A 575 -10.38 1.44 -9.62
N LEU A 576 -10.92 1.15 -10.80
CA LEU A 576 -12.13 0.37 -10.97
C LEU A 576 -11.89 -1.10 -10.61
N VAL A 577 -10.79 -1.68 -11.07
CA VAL A 577 -10.40 -3.06 -10.74
C VAL A 577 -10.18 -3.21 -9.24
N ASN A 578 -9.50 -2.25 -8.59
CA ASN A 578 -9.32 -2.28 -7.14
C ASN A 578 -10.65 -2.20 -6.38
N SER A 579 -11.58 -1.33 -6.79
CA SER A 579 -12.93 -1.27 -6.22
C SER A 579 -13.69 -2.59 -6.40
N PHE A 580 -13.56 -3.25 -7.55
CA PHE A 580 -14.17 -4.57 -7.79
C PHE A 580 -13.55 -5.67 -6.91
N ILE A 581 -12.23 -5.68 -6.73
CA ILE A 581 -11.55 -6.66 -5.87
C ILE A 581 -12.00 -6.47 -4.43
N ILE A 582 -11.94 -5.24 -3.89
CA ILE A 582 -12.39 -4.93 -2.52
C ILE A 582 -13.88 -5.32 -2.36
N GLY A 583 -14.72 -4.99 -3.34
CA GLY A 583 -16.12 -5.41 -3.34
C GLY A 583 -16.30 -6.94 -3.33
N GLY A 584 -15.50 -7.66 -4.12
CA GLY A 584 -15.45 -9.11 -4.16
C GLY A 584 -15.02 -9.73 -2.82
N VAL A 585 -14.00 -9.17 -2.18
CA VAL A 585 -13.56 -9.56 -0.82
C VAL A 585 -14.72 -9.40 0.17
N MET A 586 -15.46 -8.29 0.12
CA MET A 586 -16.61 -8.08 0.99
C MET A 586 -17.75 -9.07 0.74
N LEU A 587 -18.05 -9.39 -0.52
CA LEU A 587 -19.03 -10.41 -0.86
C LEU A 587 -18.61 -11.79 -0.34
N VAL A 588 -17.32 -12.12 -0.43
CA VAL A 588 -16.74 -13.35 0.15
C VAL A 588 -16.88 -13.37 1.67
N ILE A 589 -16.64 -12.25 2.36
CA ILE A 589 -16.84 -12.15 3.81
C ILE A 589 -18.32 -12.35 4.16
N ILE A 590 -19.25 -11.76 3.42
CA ILE A 590 -20.70 -11.92 3.63
C ILE A 590 -21.09 -13.40 3.44
N ALA A 591 -20.63 -14.03 2.36
CA ALA A 591 -20.87 -15.44 2.09
C ALA A 591 -20.29 -16.34 3.19
N GLY A 592 -19.05 -16.09 3.61
CA GLY A 592 -18.40 -16.82 4.71
C GLY A 592 -19.12 -16.65 6.05
N THR A 593 -19.63 -15.45 6.34
CA THR A 593 -20.44 -15.16 7.53
C THR A 593 -21.76 -15.92 7.50
N TYR A 594 -22.44 -15.93 6.34
CA TYR A 594 -23.66 -16.70 6.15
C TYR A 594 -23.41 -18.20 6.36
N LEU A 595 -22.35 -18.75 5.77
CA LEU A 595 -21.97 -20.16 5.95
C LEU A 595 -21.65 -20.46 7.43
N ALA A 596 -20.87 -19.59 8.10
CA ALA A 596 -20.56 -19.73 9.52
C ALA A 596 -21.82 -19.74 10.42
N SER A 597 -22.89 -19.05 10.02
CA SER A 597 -24.17 -19.08 10.75
C SER A 597 -24.80 -20.48 10.78
N ARG A 598 -24.62 -21.25 9.69
CA ARG A 598 -25.13 -22.62 9.51
C ARG A 598 -24.19 -23.70 10.04
N LEU A 599 -22.92 -23.37 10.20
CA LEU A 599 -21.89 -24.29 10.68
C LEU A 599 -21.71 -24.24 12.20
N THR A 600 -21.00 -25.24 12.72
CA THR A 600 -20.61 -25.36 14.13
C THR A 600 -19.10 -25.35 14.27
N VAL A 601 -18.60 -25.11 15.49
CA VAL A 601 -17.15 -24.99 15.80
C VAL A 601 -16.30 -26.20 15.42
N ARG A 602 -16.91 -27.37 15.17
CA ARG A 602 -16.21 -28.56 14.64
C ARG A 602 -15.58 -28.33 13.27
N TRP A 603 -16.10 -27.36 12.51
CA TRP A 603 -15.63 -27.02 11.17
C TRP A 603 -14.40 -26.10 11.16
N ILE A 604 -13.94 -25.60 12.31
CA ILE A 604 -12.74 -24.73 12.39
C ILE A 604 -11.51 -25.43 11.82
N VAL A 605 -11.26 -26.70 12.20
CA VAL A 605 -10.08 -27.43 11.72
C VAL A 605 -10.20 -27.82 10.24
N PRO A 606 -11.30 -28.41 9.74
CA PRO A 606 -11.48 -28.65 8.31
C PRO A 606 -11.35 -27.38 7.44
N ALA A 607 -11.99 -26.28 7.84
CA ALA A 607 -11.88 -25.00 7.15
C ALA A 607 -10.43 -24.47 7.21
N GLY A 608 -9.74 -24.66 8.33
CA GLY A 608 -8.34 -24.30 8.50
C GLY A 608 -7.39 -25.08 7.59
N VAL A 609 -7.61 -26.39 7.40
CA VAL A 609 -6.84 -27.20 6.46
C VAL A 609 -7.12 -26.74 5.03
N ALA A 610 -8.39 -26.52 4.67
CA ALA A 610 -8.76 -26.02 3.34
C ALA A 610 -8.14 -24.63 3.05
N LEU A 611 -8.13 -23.75 4.05
CA LEU A 611 -7.46 -22.46 3.98
C LEU A 611 -5.97 -22.62 3.67
N ILE A 612 -5.23 -23.39 4.46
CA ILE A 612 -3.78 -23.59 4.26
C ILE A 612 -3.50 -24.19 2.87
N MET A 613 -4.27 -25.20 2.45
CA MET A 613 -4.11 -25.81 1.14
C MET A 613 -4.37 -24.83 0.00
N SER A 614 -5.48 -24.09 0.07
CA SER A 614 -5.81 -23.08 -0.96
C SER A 614 -4.78 -21.95 -1.01
N LEU A 615 -4.23 -21.52 0.13
CA LEU A 615 -3.12 -20.58 0.19
C LEU A 615 -1.82 -21.14 -0.40
N GLY A 616 -1.55 -22.43 -0.19
CA GLY A 616 -0.42 -23.11 -0.82
C GLY A 616 -0.53 -23.03 -2.34
N VAL A 617 -1.73 -23.30 -2.89
CA VAL A 617 -2.00 -23.19 -4.33
C VAL A 617 -1.77 -21.77 -4.83
N THR A 618 -2.40 -20.76 -4.22
CA THR A 618 -2.23 -19.36 -4.67
C THR A 618 -0.81 -18.84 -4.46
N THR A 619 -0.01 -19.44 -3.57
CA THR A 619 1.42 -19.11 -3.37
C THR A 619 2.33 -19.70 -4.43
N LEU A 620 1.94 -20.82 -5.04
CA LEU A 620 2.76 -21.51 -6.04
C LEU A 620 2.36 -21.19 -7.48
N VAL A 621 1.09 -20.85 -7.73
CA VAL A 621 0.56 -20.53 -9.06
C VAL A 621 0.82 -19.06 -9.40
N ASN A 622 1.13 -18.79 -10.68
CA ASN A 622 1.30 -17.43 -11.19
C ASN A 622 0.02 -16.90 -11.84
N CYS A 623 -0.37 -15.67 -11.50
CA CYS A 623 -1.50 -14.99 -12.15
C CYS A 623 -1.37 -14.88 -13.68
N SER A 624 -0.14 -14.81 -14.19
CA SER A 624 0.11 -14.71 -15.63
C SER A 624 -0.38 -15.93 -16.40
N GLU A 625 -0.51 -17.11 -15.78
CA GLU A 625 -1.00 -18.31 -16.48
C GLU A 625 -2.47 -18.19 -16.90
N PHE A 626 -3.24 -17.35 -16.19
CA PHE A 626 -4.65 -17.11 -16.49
C PHE A 626 -4.86 -16.21 -17.71
N SER A 627 -3.84 -15.48 -18.19
CA SER A 627 -3.98 -14.61 -19.37
C SER A 627 -4.34 -15.37 -20.64
N ARG A 628 -3.98 -16.66 -20.72
CA ARG A 628 -4.29 -17.55 -21.86
C ARG A 628 -5.79 -17.72 -22.10
N PHE A 629 -6.62 -17.45 -21.09
CA PHE A 629 -8.07 -17.53 -21.20
C PHE A 629 -8.71 -16.19 -21.58
N GLY A 630 -7.94 -15.13 -21.85
CA GLY A 630 -8.43 -13.78 -22.17
C GLY A 630 -8.79 -12.94 -20.93
N ILE A 631 -8.99 -11.63 -21.11
CA ILE A 631 -9.21 -10.65 -20.02
C ILE A 631 -10.35 -11.05 -19.10
N LEU A 632 -11.53 -11.28 -19.68
CA LEU A 632 -12.74 -11.43 -18.88
C LEU A 632 -12.75 -12.79 -18.17
N THR A 633 -12.59 -13.87 -18.92
CA THR A 633 -12.61 -15.25 -18.44
C THR A 633 -11.39 -15.57 -17.57
N GLY A 634 -10.19 -15.19 -18.02
CA GLY A 634 -8.96 -15.31 -17.24
C GLY A 634 -8.97 -14.43 -15.98
N GLY A 635 -9.43 -13.18 -16.09
CA GLY A 635 -9.58 -12.26 -14.97
C GLY A 635 -10.55 -12.76 -13.90
N LEU A 636 -11.73 -13.25 -14.31
CA LEU A 636 -12.71 -13.83 -13.40
C LEU A 636 -12.20 -15.13 -12.75
N ALA A 637 -11.55 -16.01 -13.51
CA ALA A 637 -10.97 -17.24 -12.98
C ALA A 637 -9.84 -16.96 -11.98
N CYS A 638 -8.93 -16.04 -12.32
CA CYS A 638 -7.85 -15.58 -11.45
C CYS A 638 -8.43 -14.99 -10.16
N THR A 639 -9.40 -14.07 -10.27
CA THR A 639 -10.06 -13.45 -9.12
C THR A 639 -10.72 -14.51 -8.23
N ALA A 640 -11.45 -15.47 -8.81
CA ALA A 640 -12.09 -16.54 -8.05
C ALA A 640 -11.06 -17.40 -7.29
N VAL A 641 -9.95 -17.77 -7.94
CA VAL A 641 -8.88 -18.58 -7.33
C VAL A 641 -8.19 -17.83 -6.19
N TYR A 642 -7.86 -16.55 -6.38
CA TYR A 642 -7.14 -15.75 -5.38
C TYR A 642 -8.02 -15.31 -4.21
N LEU A 643 -9.33 -15.16 -4.41
CA LEU A 643 -10.29 -14.89 -3.32
C LEU A 643 -10.78 -16.15 -2.61
N PHE A 644 -10.63 -17.34 -3.20
CA PHE A 644 -11.10 -18.60 -2.63
C PHE A 644 -10.60 -18.88 -1.19
N PRO A 645 -9.31 -18.66 -0.84
CA PRO A 645 -8.84 -18.81 0.53
C PRO A 645 -9.59 -17.93 1.53
N MET A 646 -10.03 -16.74 1.13
CA MET A 646 -10.71 -15.79 2.02
C MET A 646 -12.07 -16.30 2.48
N ILE A 647 -12.74 -17.17 1.70
CA ILE A 647 -14.00 -17.82 2.13
C ILE A 647 -13.75 -18.63 3.40
N PHE A 648 -12.68 -19.43 3.44
CA PHE A 648 -12.34 -20.23 4.62
C PHE A 648 -11.88 -19.37 5.78
N SER A 649 -11.11 -18.31 5.52
CA SER A 649 -10.76 -17.32 6.55
C SER A 649 -12.01 -16.70 7.18
N ALA A 650 -12.99 -16.28 6.37
CA ALA A 650 -14.24 -15.69 6.82
C ALA A 650 -15.10 -16.70 7.61
N ILE A 651 -15.13 -17.97 7.21
CA ILE A 651 -15.81 -19.04 7.97
C ILE A 651 -15.15 -19.22 9.34
N ILE A 652 -13.83 -19.34 9.41
CA ILE A 652 -13.09 -19.52 10.67
C ILE A 652 -13.33 -18.31 11.58
N PHE A 653 -13.22 -17.10 11.05
CA PHE A 653 -13.56 -15.87 11.76
C PHE A 653 -14.99 -15.92 12.31
N GLY A 654 -15.99 -16.18 11.46
CA GLY A 654 -17.39 -16.24 11.87
C GLY A 654 -17.67 -17.28 12.96
N LEU A 655 -17.02 -18.43 12.91
CA LEU A 655 -17.14 -19.48 13.93
C LEU A 655 -16.55 -19.05 15.28
N PHE A 656 -15.36 -18.43 15.30
CA PHE A 656 -14.82 -17.87 16.54
C PHE A 656 -15.66 -16.68 17.04
N PHE A 657 -16.16 -15.86 16.12
CA PHE A 657 -16.89 -14.63 16.42
C PHE A 657 -18.24 -14.93 17.06
N LYS A 658 -18.97 -15.93 16.53
CA LYS A 658 -20.21 -16.45 17.12
C LYS A 658 -20.06 -16.93 18.56
N THR A 659 -18.87 -17.40 18.95
CA THR A 659 -18.59 -17.87 20.32
C THR A 659 -18.00 -16.81 21.25
N SER A 660 -17.82 -15.59 20.77
CA SER A 660 -17.20 -14.51 21.54
C SER A 660 -18.18 -13.96 22.56
N LYS A 661 -17.72 -13.77 23.80
CA LYS A 661 -18.55 -13.21 24.89
C LYS A 661 -18.93 -11.75 24.65
N ILE A 662 -17.99 -10.97 24.11
CA ILE A 662 -18.16 -9.55 23.80
C ILE A 662 -17.72 -9.36 22.35
N ALA A 663 -18.68 -9.14 21.45
CA ALA A 663 -18.45 -9.06 20.02
C ALA A 663 -17.56 -7.86 19.64
N SER A 664 -17.79 -6.70 20.25
CA SER A 664 -16.97 -5.49 20.01
C SER A 664 -15.49 -5.71 20.36
N GLU A 665 -15.19 -6.36 21.49
CA GLU A 665 -13.80 -6.68 21.86
C GLU A 665 -13.14 -7.66 20.88
N ALA A 666 -13.85 -8.69 20.44
CA ALA A 666 -13.33 -9.64 19.45
C ALA A 666 -12.98 -8.95 18.12
N LEU A 667 -13.82 -8.03 17.65
CA LEU A 667 -13.55 -7.19 16.48
C LEU A 667 -12.36 -6.25 16.70
N ALA A 668 -12.24 -5.65 17.89
CA ALA A 668 -11.09 -4.80 18.22
C ALA A 668 -9.76 -5.57 18.13
N PHE A 669 -9.69 -6.76 18.71
CA PHE A 669 -8.49 -7.61 18.59
C PHE A 669 -8.22 -8.00 17.15
N ASN A 670 -9.26 -8.29 16.36
CA ASN A 670 -9.12 -8.59 14.95
C ASN A 670 -8.52 -7.42 14.16
N LEU A 671 -9.04 -6.21 14.33
CA LEU A 671 -8.50 -5.01 13.67
C LEU A 671 -7.07 -4.66 14.12
N VAL A 672 -6.74 -4.83 15.41
CA VAL A 672 -5.36 -4.66 15.90
C VAL A 672 -4.42 -5.73 15.32
N GLY A 673 -4.92 -6.94 15.09
CA GLY A 673 -4.23 -7.94 14.28
C GLY A 673 -4.01 -7.45 12.84
N GLY A 674 -5.03 -6.87 12.23
CA GLY A 674 -4.96 -6.28 10.90
C GLY A 674 -3.87 -5.21 10.79
N ILE A 675 -3.72 -4.35 11.81
CA ILE A 675 -2.61 -3.38 11.91
C ILE A 675 -1.24 -4.08 11.79
N LEU A 676 -1.04 -5.19 12.50
CA LEU A 676 0.18 -5.98 12.36
C LEU A 676 0.32 -6.56 10.94
N GLY A 677 -0.76 -7.08 10.35
CA GLY A 677 -0.76 -7.58 8.97
C GLY A 677 -0.30 -6.53 7.96
N VAL A 678 -0.84 -5.32 8.04
CA VAL A 678 -0.42 -4.17 7.22
C VAL A 678 1.05 -3.80 7.43
N CYS A 679 1.57 -3.94 8.66
CA CYS A 679 3.00 -3.73 8.92
C CYS A 679 3.87 -4.85 8.33
N LEU A 680 3.41 -6.11 8.39
CA LEU A 680 4.12 -7.28 7.86
C LEU A 680 4.18 -7.25 6.32
N GLU A 681 3.25 -6.60 5.65
CA GLU A 681 3.27 -6.36 4.21
C GLU A 681 4.57 -5.68 3.74
N TYR A 682 5.17 -4.83 4.58
CA TYR A 682 6.46 -4.19 4.27
C TYR A 682 7.60 -5.20 4.09
N LEU A 683 7.49 -6.42 4.62
CA LEU A 683 8.47 -7.48 4.38
C LEU A 683 8.57 -7.88 2.89
N GLY A 684 7.55 -7.59 2.07
CA GLY A 684 7.62 -7.83 0.62
C GLY A 684 8.75 -7.04 -0.08
N MET A 685 9.11 -5.85 0.40
CA MET A 685 10.26 -5.08 -0.11
C MET A 685 11.59 -5.82 0.09
N TRP A 686 11.65 -6.65 1.13
CA TRP A 686 12.84 -7.40 1.48
C TRP A 686 12.85 -8.81 0.87
N LEU A 687 11.71 -9.49 0.90
CA LEU A 687 11.59 -10.92 0.61
C LEU A 687 10.86 -11.24 -0.72
N GLY A 688 10.21 -10.27 -1.35
CA GLY A 688 9.31 -10.48 -2.50
C GLY A 688 7.84 -10.67 -2.09
N ASN A 689 6.91 -10.39 -2.99
CA ASN A 689 5.46 -10.40 -2.71
C ASN A 689 4.92 -11.82 -2.46
N ARG A 690 5.47 -12.87 -3.09
CA ARG A 690 5.11 -14.28 -2.81
C ARG A 690 5.40 -14.69 -1.37
N SER A 691 6.42 -14.10 -0.73
CA SER A 691 6.77 -14.40 0.66
C SER A 691 5.64 -14.09 1.65
N LEU A 692 4.78 -13.11 1.33
CA LEU A 692 3.63 -12.74 2.16
C LEU A 692 2.62 -13.89 2.27
N GLY A 693 2.49 -14.71 1.23
CA GLY A 693 1.68 -15.93 1.26
C GLY A 693 2.16 -16.95 2.30
N TRP A 694 3.47 -17.17 2.36
CA TRP A 694 4.08 -18.06 3.36
C TRP A 694 3.89 -17.54 4.79
N ILE A 695 4.03 -16.23 4.99
CA ILE A 695 3.80 -15.59 6.29
C ILE A 695 2.33 -15.73 6.71
N ALA A 696 1.38 -15.47 5.80
CA ALA A 696 -0.04 -15.64 6.09
C ALA A 696 -0.37 -17.11 6.45
N MET A 697 0.13 -18.07 5.68
CA MET A 697 -0.04 -19.50 5.98
C MET A 697 0.48 -19.87 7.37
N PHE A 698 1.66 -19.37 7.76
CA PHE A 698 2.21 -19.59 9.08
C PHE A 698 1.32 -19.04 10.20
N ILE A 699 0.79 -17.81 10.03
CA ILE A 699 -0.12 -17.19 10.99
C ILE A 699 -1.40 -18.02 11.17
N TYR A 700 -2.05 -18.41 10.07
CA TYR A 700 -3.27 -19.23 10.15
C TYR A 700 -2.99 -20.62 10.74
N TYR A 701 -1.88 -21.25 10.36
CA TYR A 701 -1.45 -22.52 10.96
C TYR A 701 -1.29 -22.39 12.47
N ALA A 702 -0.63 -21.33 12.96
CA ALA A 702 -0.46 -21.08 14.39
C ALA A 702 -1.82 -20.89 15.10
N VAL A 703 -2.77 -20.18 14.50
CA VAL A 703 -4.13 -20.01 15.05
C VAL A 703 -4.84 -21.36 15.17
N ILE A 704 -4.86 -22.17 14.12
CA ILE A 704 -5.54 -23.47 14.09
C ILE A 704 -4.88 -24.47 15.04
N LEU A 705 -3.55 -24.47 15.11
CA LEU A 705 -2.79 -25.32 16.04
C LEU A 705 -3.12 -24.95 17.49
N SER A 706 -3.15 -23.65 17.81
CA SER A 706 -3.50 -23.17 19.16
C SER A 706 -4.89 -23.62 19.60
N TYR A 707 -5.86 -23.61 18.69
CA TYR A 707 -7.22 -24.10 18.93
C TYR A 707 -7.25 -25.61 19.15
N SER A 708 -6.52 -26.36 18.32
CA SER A 708 -6.44 -27.82 18.39
C SER A 708 -5.85 -28.29 19.71
N ILE A 709 -4.79 -27.63 20.19
CA ILE A 709 -4.17 -27.93 21.49
C ILE A 709 -5.16 -27.64 22.64
N ARG A 710 -5.79 -26.46 22.63
CA ARG A 710 -6.74 -26.07 23.69
C ARG A 710 -7.96 -26.99 23.76
N SER A 711 -8.51 -27.39 22.62
CA SER A 711 -9.66 -28.30 22.56
C SER A 711 -9.33 -29.70 23.11
N ARG A 712 -8.13 -30.23 22.83
CA ARG A 712 -7.67 -31.52 23.37
C ARG A 712 -7.43 -31.49 24.88
N VAL A 713 -6.86 -30.40 25.42
CA VAL A 713 -6.62 -30.25 26.86
C VAL A 713 -7.95 -30.18 27.65
N VAL A 714 -8.96 -29.49 27.11
CA VAL A 714 -10.29 -29.41 27.73
C VAL A 714 -11.01 -30.77 27.68
N VAL A 715 -10.82 -31.56 26.62
CA VAL A 715 -11.41 -32.90 26.48
C VAL A 715 -10.66 -33.97 27.29
N ALA A 716 -9.39 -33.76 27.64
CA ALA A 716 -8.65 -34.66 28.54
C ALA A 716 -8.94 -34.43 30.03
N ALA A 717 -9.45 -33.25 30.40
CA ALA A 717 -9.79 -32.87 31.76
C ALA A 717 -11.01 -33.60 32.43
N PRO A 718 -11.95 -34.27 31.74
CA PRO A 718 -13.05 -34.98 32.41
C PRO A 718 -12.71 -36.39 32.89
N ALA A 719 -11.51 -36.94 32.64
CA ALA A 719 -11.17 -38.30 33.06
C ALA A 719 -10.53 -38.39 34.46
N ALA A 720 -10.28 -37.26 35.13
CA ALA A 720 -9.66 -37.21 36.46
C ALA A 720 -10.66 -36.92 37.59
N SER A 721 -11.94 -37.28 37.43
CA SER A 721 -12.97 -37.13 38.47
C SER A 721 -13.11 -38.34 39.40
N LEU A 722 -12.08 -39.18 39.51
CA LEU A 722 -11.95 -40.16 40.60
C LEU A 722 -11.00 -39.63 41.67
N GLY A 723 -11.54 -38.80 42.56
CA GLY A 723 -11.18 -38.81 43.99
C GLY A 723 -9.80 -38.33 44.44
N PHE A 724 -9.10 -37.43 43.73
CA PHE A 724 -7.91 -36.79 44.29
C PHE A 724 -7.94 -35.27 44.21
N VAL A 725 -7.81 -34.63 45.38
CA VAL A 725 -7.54 -33.20 45.54
C VAL A 725 -6.23 -32.88 44.83
N VAL A 726 -6.29 -32.17 43.71
CA VAL A 726 -5.10 -31.69 43.00
C VAL A 726 -4.50 -30.53 43.79
N PRO A 727 -3.21 -30.58 44.20
CA PRO A 727 -2.57 -29.48 44.91
C PRO A 727 -2.47 -28.23 44.03
N ALA A 728 -2.63 -27.05 44.64
CA ALA A 728 -2.61 -25.72 44.00
C ALA A 728 -1.29 -25.35 43.25
N GLU A 729 -0.34 -26.28 43.15
CA GLU A 729 0.94 -26.11 42.46
C GLU A 729 0.88 -26.44 40.95
N GLN A 730 -0.07 -27.27 40.51
CA GLN A 730 -0.22 -27.63 39.09
C GLN A 730 -0.81 -26.49 38.23
N THR A 731 -1.64 -25.62 38.79
CA THR A 731 -2.15 -24.41 38.12
C THR A 731 -1.06 -23.36 37.88
N LYS A 732 0.01 -23.38 38.67
CA LYS A 732 1.17 -22.49 38.47
C LYS A 732 2.03 -22.96 37.29
N LYS A 733 2.35 -24.26 37.19
CA LYS A 733 3.06 -24.83 36.02
C LYS A 733 2.26 -24.74 34.72
N GLN A 734 0.93 -24.90 34.77
CA GLN A 734 0.07 -24.69 33.59
C GLN A 734 0.03 -23.22 33.15
N ARG A 735 0.03 -22.27 34.11
CA ARG A 735 0.21 -20.85 33.79
C ARG A 735 1.60 -20.58 33.21
N THR A 736 2.68 -21.15 33.75
CA THR A 736 4.04 -20.94 33.24
C THR A 736 4.27 -21.58 31.86
N PHE A 737 3.65 -22.73 31.56
CA PHE A 737 3.76 -23.40 30.26
C PHE A 737 2.90 -22.71 29.19
N ALA A 738 1.69 -22.26 29.55
CA ALA A 738 0.91 -21.36 28.71
C ALA A 738 1.61 -20.01 28.52
N TRP A 739 2.32 -19.50 29.54
CA TRP A 739 3.13 -18.27 29.50
C TRP A 739 4.36 -18.40 28.60
N LEU A 740 5.06 -19.55 28.63
CA LEU A 740 6.14 -19.88 27.69
C LEU A 740 5.66 -19.98 26.23
N ILE A 741 4.38 -20.31 26.00
CA ILE A 741 3.74 -20.34 24.68
C ILE A 741 3.12 -18.97 24.31
N THR A 742 2.72 -18.15 25.29
CA THR A 742 2.09 -16.82 25.08
C THR A 742 3.07 -15.65 25.08
N VAL A 743 4.31 -15.84 25.55
CA VAL A 743 5.40 -14.86 25.45
C VAL A 743 6.38 -15.33 24.38
N LEU A 744 6.03 -15.12 23.10
CA LEU A 744 6.91 -15.51 22.00
C LEU A 744 6.89 -14.45 20.88
N PRO A 745 7.74 -13.41 20.99
CA PRO A 745 8.44 -12.85 19.83
C PRO A 745 9.53 -13.83 19.33
N ILE A 746 9.93 -14.82 20.14
CA ILE A 746 11.07 -15.70 19.91
C ILE A 746 10.92 -16.70 18.73
N PRO A 747 9.73 -17.16 18.23
CA PRO A 747 9.69 -18.04 17.06
C PRO A 747 9.68 -17.22 15.76
N LEU A 748 9.14 -15.99 15.80
CA LEU A 748 9.26 -15.01 14.72
C LEU A 748 10.71 -14.54 14.60
N LEU A 749 11.39 -14.34 15.73
CA LEU A 749 12.83 -14.09 15.78
C LEU A 749 13.63 -15.31 15.31
N ALA A 750 13.22 -16.53 15.66
CA ALA A 750 13.87 -17.76 15.20
C ALA A 750 13.65 -18.01 13.70
N VAL A 751 12.49 -17.66 13.15
CA VAL A 751 12.21 -17.69 11.71
C VAL A 751 12.98 -16.59 10.99
N LEU A 752 13.00 -15.37 11.53
CA LEU A 752 13.86 -14.29 11.03
C LEU A 752 15.34 -14.69 11.08
N VAL A 753 15.80 -15.33 12.15
CA VAL A 753 17.18 -15.83 12.29
C VAL A 753 17.45 -17.01 11.35
N PHE A 754 16.50 -17.92 11.16
CA PHE A 754 16.61 -19.05 10.23
C PHE A 754 16.62 -18.57 8.76
N MET A 755 15.79 -17.60 8.42
CA MET A 755 15.72 -16.97 7.09
C MET A 755 16.94 -16.09 6.82
N VAL A 756 17.45 -15.38 7.85
CA VAL A 756 18.75 -14.69 7.77
C VAL A 756 19.89 -15.69 7.60
N SER A 757 19.86 -16.85 8.27
CA SER A 757 20.92 -17.87 8.14
C SER A 757 20.94 -18.55 6.76
N GLN A 758 19.78 -18.72 6.11
CA GLN A 758 19.70 -19.28 4.76
C GLN A 758 20.38 -18.37 3.72
N LYS A 759 20.19 -17.05 3.83
CA LYS A 759 20.80 -16.07 2.91
C LYS A 759 22.27 -15.75 3.27
N TRP A 760 22.68 -16.02 4.50
CA TRP A 760 24.08 -15.88 4.96
C TRP A 760 24.97 -17.03 4.49
N LEU A 761 24.37 -18.21 4.22
CA LEU A 761 25.06 -19.38 3.68
C LEU A 761 25.41 -19.26 2.18
N ASP A 762 24.77 -18.34 1.46
CA ASP A 762 25.02 -18.08 0.03
C ASP A 762 26.22 -17.15 -0.24
N GLY A 763 26.96 -16.72 0.80
CA GLY A 763 28.16 -15.88 0.69
C GLY A 763 29.48 -16.64 0.86
N ASP A 764 30.61 -15.99 0.52
CA ASP A 764 31.98 -16.56 0.53
C ASP A 764 32.42 -17.19 1.87
N LEU A 765 31.83 -16.75 2.99
CA LEU A 765 32.08 -17.33 4.32
C LEU A 765 31.43 -18.72 4.49
N GLY A 766 30.27 -18.94 3.86
CA GLY A 766 29.54 -20.22 3.86
C GLY A 766 30.34 -21.33 3.18
N ALA A 767 30.92 -21.05 2.02
CA ALA A 767 31.80 -21.97 1.29
C ALA A 767 33.05 -22.39 2.09
N SER A 768 33.56 -21.48 2.92
CA SER A 768 34.72 -21.72 3.79
C SER A 768 34.38 -22.64 4.98
N ILE A 769 33.19 -22.48 5.55
CA ILE A 769 32.70 -23.32 6.66
C ILE A 769 32.34 -24.72 6.15
N THR A 770 31.72 -24.86 4.98
CA THR A 770 31.40 -26.16 4.38
C THR A 770 32.65 -26.98 4.05
N ARG A 771 33.74 -26.34 3.61
CA ARG A 771 35.05 -27.00 3.45
C ARG A 771 35.63 -27.48 4.78
N LEU A 772 35.47 -26.71 5.85
CA LEU A 772 35.96 -27.09 7.18
C LEU A 772 35.22 -28.31 7.75
N PHE A 773 33.92 -28.45 7.46
CA PHE A 773 33.11 -29.61 7.88
C PHE A 773 33.40 -30.87 7.05
N SER A 774 33.86 -30.74 5.81
CA SER A 774 34.23 -31.87 4.95
C SER A 774 35.51 -32.62 5.38
N LEU A 775 36.25 -32.06 6.35
CA LEU A 775 37.52 -32.62 6.85
C LEU A 775 37.37 -33.43 8.16
N LEU A 776 36.15 -33.57 8.70
CA LEU A 776 35.91 -34.29 9.96
C LEU A 776 35.38 -35.73 9.74
N PRO A 777 35.87 -36.75 10.48
CA PRO A 777 35.36 -38.12 10.38
C PRO A 777 33.90 -38.25 10.84
N ASN A 778 33.14 -39.13 10.17
CA ASN A 778 31.68 -39.31 10.34
C ASN A 778 31.19 -39.63 11.77
N SER A 779 32.07 -40.06 12.67
CA SER A 779 31.73 -40.32 14.09
C SER A 779 31.65 -39.06 14.96
N ALA A 780 32.06 -37.89 14.45
CA ALA A 780 32.00 -36.62 15.18
C ALA A 780 30.80 -35.71 14.80
N LEU A 781 30.01 -36.06 13.78
CA LEU A 781 28.90 -35.22 13.30
C LEU A 781 27.72 -35.10 14.30
N GLY A 782 27.52 -36.11 15.16
CA GLY A 782 26.42 -36.11 16.14
C GLY A 782 26.62 -35.15 17.32
N LEU A 783 27.86 -34.86 17.69
CA LEU A 783 28.20 -33.92 18.78
C LEU A 783 28.45 -32.49 18.27
N ALA A 784 28.82 -32.32 17.00
CA ALA A 784 29.07 -31.00 16.40
C ALA A 784 27.80 -30.15 16.23
N VAL A 785 26.62 -30.75 15.97
CA VAL A 785 25.36 -30.01 15.79
C VAL A 785 24.82 -29.43 17.11
N GLY A 786 25.06 -30.13 18.23
CA GLY A 786 24.72 -29.62 19.57
C GLY A 786 25.67 -28.50 20.03
N TRP A 787 26.95 -28.61 19.70
CA TRP A 787 27.94 -27.57 20.00
C TRP A 787 27.84 -26.36 19.09
N HIS A 788 27.41 -26.49 17.82
CA HIS A 788 27.20 -25.35 16.92
C HIS A 788 26.14 -24.36 17.46
N PHE A 789 25.06 -24.87 18.07
CA PHE A 789 24.03 -24.04 18.70
C PHE A 789 24.51 -23.30 19.96
N LEU A 790 25.44 -23.91 20.70
CA LEU A 790 26.07 -23.34 21.89
C LEU A 790 27.23 -22.38 21.55
N LEU A 791 28.01 -22.68 20.52
CA LEU A 791 29.10 -21.84 20.02
C LEU A 791 28.55 -20.58 19.33
N CYS A 792 27.44 -20.67 18.56
CA CYS A 792 26.75 -19.50 18.02
C CYS A 792 26.13 -18.62 19.12
N ARG A 793 25.73 -19.20 20.26
CA ARG A 793 25.32 -18.43 21.44
C ARG A 793 26.49 -17.79 22.18
N ALA A 794 27.65 -18.45 22.25
CA ALA A 794 28.83 -17.97 22.97
C ALA A 794 29.63 -16.92 22.16
N LEU A 795 29.78 -17.12 20.84
CA LEU A 795 30.51 -16.21 19.94
C LEU A 795 29.77 -14.89 19.68
N PHE A 796 28.46 -14.83 19.92
CA PHE A 796 27.71 -13.57 19.86
C PHE A 796 27.85 -12.72 21.15
N PHE A 797 28.29 -13.33 22.26
CA PHE A 797 28.39 -12.67 23.55
C PHE A 797 29.81 -12.24 23.92
N VAL A 798 30.85 -12.84 23.32
CA VAL A 798 32.25 -12.51 23.61
C VAL A 798 33.09 -12.59 22.33
N GLY A 799 33.50 -11.45 21.79
CA GLY A 799 34.74 -11.36 21.00
C GLY A 799 34.66 -10.72 19.61
N SER A 800 35.02 -9.42 19.57
CA SER A 800 35.78 -8.70 18.51
C SER A 800 35.14 -8.51 17.12
N MET A 801 35.19 -7.36 16.42
CA MET A 801 35.74 -6.00 16.48
C MET A 801 35.08 -5.28 15.26
N GLY A 802 34.92 -3.96 15.12
CA GLY A 802 35.41 -2.81 15.86
C GLY A 802 34.78 -1.48 15.38
N SER A 803 35.01 -0.45 16.21
CA SER A 803 35.04 1.00 15.93
C SER A 803 33.92 1.76 15.19
N ALA A 804 32.78 1.15 14.82
CA ALA A 804 31.64 1.91 14.27
C ALA A 804 30.42 2.04 15.21
N PHE A 805 30.37 1.26 16.29
CA PHE A 805 29.18 1.15 17.16
C PHE A 805 29.22 2.03 18.42
N ALA A 806 30.39 2.56 18.79
CA ALA A 806 30.52 3.41 19.98
C ALA A 806 29.86 4.79 19.81
N SER A 807 29.70 5.27 18.57
CA SER A 807 29.05 6.55 18.27
C SER A 807 27.51 6.47 18.29
N LEU A 808 26.93 5.28 18.20
CA LEU A 808 25.47 5.08 18.24
C LEU A 808 24.92 5.00 19.68
N LEU A 809 25.75 4.59 20.65
CA LEU A 809 25.35 4.41 22.04
C LEU A 809 25.09 5.71 22.81
N LEU A 810 25.52 6.87 22.29
CA LEU A 810 25.24 8.18 22.88
C LEU A 810 23.85 8.74 22.52
N VAL A 811 23.14 8.15 21.56
CA VAL A 811 21.81 8.62 21.11
C VAL A 811 20.67 7.66 21.54
N SER A 812 20.99 6.42 21.92
CA SER A 812 20.01 5.37 22.25
C SER A 812 19.80 5.10 23.75
N GLY A 813 20.47 5.83 24.64
CA GLY A 813 20.30 5.74 26.10
C GLY A 813 18.84 5.84 26.58
N PRO A 814 18.01 6.75 26.03
CA PRO A 814 16.59 6.84 26.39
C PRO A 814 15.76 5.66 25.87
N LEU A 815 16.11 5.07 24.72
CA LEU A 815 15.32 4.01 24.07
C LEU A 815 15.47 2.66 24.79
N ILE A 816 16.70 2.34 25.21
CA ILE A 816 17.00 1.15 26.01
C ILE A 816 16.42 1.32 27.41
N ALA A 817 16.51 2.52 28.00
CA ALA A 817 15.86 2.81 29.28
C ALA A 817 14.34 2.67 29.22
N VAL A 818 13.68 3.07 28.13
CA VAL A 818 12.22 2.91 27.93
C VAL A 818 11.84 1.45 27.69
N LEU A 819 12.62 0.67 26.95
CA LEU A 819 12.37 -0.77 26.75
C LEU A 819 12.62 -1.58 28.04
N VAL A 820 13.63 -1.23 28.82
CA VAL A 820 13.91 -1.79 30.14
C VAL A 820 12.85 -1.36 31.15
N TRP A 821 12.37 -0.11 31.08
CA TRP A 821 11.27 0.40 31.89
C TRP A 821 9.94 -0.27 31.55
N LEU A 822 9.61 -0.45 30.26
CA LEU A 822 8.45 -1.22 29.80
C LEU A 822 8.53 -2.68 30.26
N GLY A 823 9.73 -3.28 30.22
CA GLY A 823 9.97 -4.63 30.74
C GLY A 823 9.81 -4.74 32.26
N SER A 824 10.24 -3.73 33.02
CA SER A 824 10.15 -3.73 34.49
C SER A 824 8.77 -3.32 35.03
N VAL A 825 8.02 -2.48 34.31
CA VAL A 825 6.61 -2.17 34.61
C VAL A 825 5.70 -3.39 34.37
N VAL A 826 6.06 -4.27 33.44
CA VAL A 826 5.36 -5.55 33.21
C VAL A 826 5.69 -6.61 34.28
N LEU A 827 6.78 -6.44 35.05
CA LEU A 827 7.28 -7.43 36.02
C LEU A 827 7.02 -7.11 37.51
N ALA A 828 6.45 -5.96 37.86
CA ALA A 828 6.25 -5.59 39.26
C ALA A 828 4.98 -6.21 39.89
N GLN A 829 5.13 -7.35 40.57
CA GLN A 829 4.21 -7.80 41.63
C GLN A 829 4.62 -7.12 42.96
N PRO A 830 3.70 -6.63 43.81
CA PRO A 830 4.06 -6.17 45.15
C PRO A 830 4.38 -7.38 46.04
N VAL A 831 5.64 -7.48 46.47
CA VAL A 831 6.04 -8.43 47.52
C VAL A 831 5.66 -7.82 48.86
N THR A 832 4.55 -8.26 49.45
CA THR A 832 4.27 -8.05 50.89
C THR A 832 5.18 -8.98 51.69
N VAL A 833 6.20 -8.39 52.33
CA VAL A 833 6.99 -9.05 53.38
C VAL A 833 6.15 -9.04 54.65
N VAL A 834 5.75 -10.21 55.13
CA VAL A 834 5.25 -10.40 56.50
C VAL A 834 6.43 -10.90 57.33
N PRO A 835 6.86 -10.20 58.40
CA PRO A 835 7.93 -10.66 59.25
C PRO A 835 7.40 -11.68 60.26
N HIS A 836 8.08 -12.83 60.36
CA HIS A 836 8.09 -13.60 61.59
C HIS A 836 9.52 -13.55 62.15
N LEU A 837 9.60 -12.85 63.30
CA LEU A 837 10.73 -12.59 64.21
C LEU A 837 11.86 -11.71 63.69
#